data_AF-A0A1J4RXI6-F1
#
_entry.id   AF-A0A1J4RXI6-F1
#
_cell.length_a   1.000
_cell.length_b   1.000
_cell.length_c   1.000
_cell.angle_alpha   90.00
_cell.angle_beta   90.00
_cell.angle_gamma   90.00
#
_symmetry.space_group_name_H-M   'P 1'
#
loop_
_entity.id
_entity.type
_entity.pdbx_description
1 polymer ?
#
loop_
_entity_poly.entity_id
_entity_poly.type
_entity_poly.pdbx_seq_one_letter_code
_entity_poly.pdbx_strand_id
1 'polypeptide(L)'
;MNDALFDRFVSRDNLRLAFEFVKSEIAKSTLPLDPFWIPGVKAIDKLGNAFFASLSKQLAEGQYLPGPNYLFHQHKPSFGIRRLAMLTMVDRVVYQALLNRDVLGNQLVSKGSELSYYPGISKTGDHLYLESYSDYYKSFWKAQRTYFDDSEMNFRGEYDVHAFYDNIPHKTLFDMIENDQIGTSKVRSLLLKILSSWYPSGRGVPQGPDPSSVLANYYLRTVDNAFDGFVSDVGYVRYMDDMVIMAKSNNDLMKAVEKLTELLDSLGLDLNSKSKSEVLDSSAYFDDKGIEHPYLDYESFNDWVHTEDMKVKAEAVINKLFMGEEVEKMDISTLRYHLKSTNDYTFAKNIIGFYPELPSIADMIARYLQPYGSESWVQSAIENMFVNAHLFRWQRFWLAKLVLVEQGKDEQSYSRFNFCKSRLWEIRSMAWLTKSMRDPEAIGPSELINLMKNSENIFELGLYVEASAYLLPDETVDNYLRNLGNGKTLEMQMLVSARMLHPTQIDVLSKTGELFSKRKLRLGNTTEVMGQKNISIEKVLGVASKVSDRKSRYVFEIQSVGEEIVMMGSLLSGVAVPAFNSDRSSRYYYVVKELLARHIEYKPDVYRNYAKSEIEDLVEVKDDEVDYVKSRRNLVPLCETLIKYMLDVKIDKSSKMLRFRSAITPEEFKILPDKVLAKIDDMVSDYINAVN
;
A
#
# COMPACT_ATOMS: atom_id res chain seq x y z
N MET A 1 -39.89 -12.36 -23.56
CA MET A 1 -40.42 -12.05 -22.21
C MET A 1 -39.58 -10.92 -21.65
N ASN A 2 -40.20 -9.94 -20.99
CA ASN A 2 -39.45 -8.83 -20.36
C ASN A 2 -38.74 -9.36 -19.12
N ASP A 3 -37.41 -9.23 -19.05
CA ASP A 3 -36.60 -9.71 -17.92
C ASP A 3 -36.43 -8.58 -16.91
N ALA A 4 -37.34 -8.51 -15.94
CA ALA A 4 -37.38 -7.42 -14.95
C ALA A 4 -36.08 -7.30 -14.12
N LEU A 5 -35.37 -8.41 -13.89
CA LEU A 5 -34.10 -8.39 -13.16
C LEU A 5 -33.00 -7.79 -14.05
N PHE A 6 -32.96 -8.18 -15.32
CA PHE A 6 -32.03 -7.59 -16.28
C PHE A 6 -32.31 -6.10 -16.51
N ASP A 7 -33.58 -5.69 -16.61
CA ASP A 7 -33.97 -4.28 -16.73
C ASP A 7 -33.51 -3.46 -15.52
N ARG A 8 -33.63 -4.04 -14.31
CA ARG A 8 -33.10 -3.43 -13.09
C ARG A 8 -31.58 -3.33 -13.11
N PHE A 9 -30.89 -4.38 -13.52
CA PHE A 9 -29.44 -4.41 -13.66
C PHE A 9 -28.93 -3.27 -14.57
N VAL A 10 -29.51 -3.12 -15.77
CA VAL A 10 -29.06 -2.10 -16.73
C VAL A 10 -29.57 -0.70 -16.44
N SER A 11 -30.39 -0.52 -15.41
CA SER A 11 -30.96 0.79 -15.08
C SER A 11 -29.88 1.81 -14.72
N ARG A 12 -30.10 3.07 -15.10
CA ARG A 12 -29.15 4.16 -14.82
C ARG A 12 -28.92 4.34 -13.33
N ASP A 13 -29.96 4.18 -12.52
CA ASP A 13 -29.87 4.29 -11.07
C ASP A 13 -29.01 3.19 -10.46
N ASN A 14 -29.15 1.94 -10.92
CA ASN A 14 -28.30 0.84 -10.46
C ASN A 14 -26.83 1.05 -10.84
N LEU A 15 -26.55 1.50 -12.08
CA LEU A 15 -25.18 1.79 -12.52
C LEU A 15 -24.56 2.96 -11.75
N ARG A 16 -25.36 3.99 -11.42
CA ARG A 16 -24.92 5.12 -10.59
C ARG A 16 -24.60 4.68 -9.17
N LEU A 17 -25.48 3.89 -8.55
CA LEU A 17 -25.24 3.31 -7.23
C LEU A 17 -23.98 2.44 -7.22
N ALA A 18 -23.78 1.64 -8.27
CA ALA A 18 -22.57 0.84 -8.43
C ALA A 18 -21.30 1.71 -8.46
N PHE A 19 -21.33 2.85 -9.14
CA PHE A 19 -20.21 3.77 -9.15
C PHE A 19 -19.93 4.40 -7.78
N GLU A 20 -20.96 4.74 -7.00
CA GLU A 20 -20.77 5.21 -5.61
C GLU A 20 -20.10 4.16 -4.73
N PHE A 21 -20.51 2.89 -4.84
CA PHE A 21 -19.84 1.79 -4.15
C PHE A 21 -18.38 1.61 -4.59
N VAL A 22 -18.11 1.66 -5.90
CA VAL A 22 -16.75 1.57 -6.43
C VAL A 22 -15.87 2.73 -5.94
N LYS A 23 -16.39 3.96 -5.87
CA LYS A 23 -15.65 5.10 -5.30
C LYS A 23 -15.31 4.88 -3.83
N SER A 24 -16.27 4.42 -3.03
CA SER A 24 -16.02 4.11 -1.63
C SER A 24 -15.00 2.99 -1.46
N GLU A 25 -15.11 1.92 -2.25
CA GLU A 25 -14.16 0.80 -2.24
C GLU A 25 -12.73 1.29 -2.53
N ILE A 26 -12.53 2.06 -3.60
CA ILE A 26 -11.21 2.63 -3.95
C ILE A 26 -10.69 3.53 -2.83
N ALA A 27 -11.54 4.42 -2.29
CA ALA A 27 -11.14 5.33 -1.22
C ALA A 27 -10.78 4.59 0.08
N LYS A 28 -11.43 3.45 0.36
CA LYS A 28 -11.20 2.64 1.57
C LYS A 28 -10.08 1.62 1.41
N SER A 29 -9.82 1.17 0.19
CA SER A 29 -8.91 0.07 -0.11
C SER A 29 -7.56 0.21 0.58
N THR A 30 -7.10 -0.88 1.20
CA THR A 30 -5.74 -1.05 1.71
C THR A 30 -4.76 -1.45 0.61
N LEU A 31 -5.23 -1.58 -0.63
CA LEU A 31 -4.45 -1.96 -1.81
C LEU A 31 -4.54 -0.89 -2.92
N PRO A 32 -4.14 0.38 -2.68
CA PRO A 32 -4.42 1.43 -3.65
C PRO A 32 -3.41 1.34 -4.77
N LEU A 33 -3.84 0.76 -5.89
CA LEU A 33 -3.15 0.84 -7.16
C LEU A 33 -3.40 2.21 -7.83
N ASP A 34 -3.61 3.26 -7.05
CA ASP A 34 -3.58 4.64 -7.54
C ASP A 34 -2.25 4.89 -8.27
N PRO A 35 -2.21 5.73 -9.33
CA PRO A 35 -3.29 6.50 -9.91
C PRO A 35 -4.16 5.74 -10.92
N PHE A 36 -4.02 4.42 -11.11
CA PHE A 36 -4.57 3.74 -12.30
C PHE A 36 -6.09 3.84 -12.48
N TRP A 37 -6.83 4.03 -11.39
CA TRP A 37 -8.28 4.20 -11.43
C TRP A 37 -8.73 5.67 -11.40
N ILE A 38 -7.84 6.60 -11.04
CA ILE A 38 -8.19 8.02 -10.87
C ILE A 38 -8.67 8.68 -12.16
N PRO A 39 -8.03 8.47 -13.33
CA PRO A 39 -8.57 8.99 -14.59
C PRO A 39 -10.00 8.53 -14.85
N GLY A 40 -10.30 7.25 -14.56
CA GLY A 40 -11.63 6.68 -14.71
C GLY A 40 -12.66 7.31 -13.78
N VAL A 41 -12.32 7.48 -12.49
CA VAL A 41 -13.19 8.16 -11.52
C VAL A 41 -13.49 9.59 -11.95
N LYS A 42 -12.46 10.38 -12.28
CA LYS A 42 -12.60 11.75 -12.76
C LYS A 42 -13.46 11.84 -14.02
N ALA A 43 -13.27 10.91 -14.95
CA ALA A 43 -14.02 10.89 -16.20
C ALA A 43 -15.52 10.64 -15.97
N ILE A 44 -15.87 9.69 -15.09
CA ILE A 44 -17.27 9.43 -14.75
C ILE A 44 -17.87 10.61 -13.98
N ASP A 45 -17.15 11.20 -13.02
CA ASP A 45 -17.62 12.39 -12.29
C ASP A 45 -17.90 13.56 -13.24
N LYS A 46 -17.04 13.78 -14.25
CA LYS A 46 -17.22 14.82 -15.27
C LYS A 46 -18.38 14.53 -16.23
N LEU A 47 -18.51 13.29 -16.69
CA LEU A 47 -19.53 12.89 -17.68
C LEU A 47 -20.93 12.72 -17.05
N GLY A 48 -20.98 12.36 -15.76
CA GLY A 48 -22.21 12.19 -15.00
C GLY A 48 -23.26 11.34 -15.71
N ASN A 49 -24.46 11.90 -15.87
CA ASN A 49 -25.59 11.20 -16.48
C ASN A 49 -25.33 10.73 -17.92
N ALA A 50 -24.44 11.38 -18.68
CA ALA A 50 -24.08 10.95 -20.03
C ALA A 50 -23.42 9.58 -20.04
N PHE A 51 -22.55 9.30 -19.05
CA PHE A 51 -21.92 8.01 -18.88
C PHE A 51 -22.96 6.93 -18.57
N PHE A 52 -23.79 7.13 -17.53
CA PHE A 52 -24.76 6.13 -17.09
C PHE A 52 -25.85 5.85 -18.13
N ALA A 53 -26.36 6.89 -18.81
CA ALA A 53 -27.34 6.71 -19.88
C ALA A 53 -26.76 5.89 -21.05
N SER A 54 -25.50 6.12 -21.40
CA SER A 54 -24.86 5.43 -22.52
C SER A 54 -24.43 4.01 -22.15
N LEU A 55 -23.92 3.78 -20.94
CA LEU A 55 -23.59 2.44 -20.45
C LEU A 55 -24.84 1.58 -20.32
N SER A 56 -25.94 2.14 -19.80
CA SER A 56 -27.26 1.49 -19.74
C SER A 56 -27.71 1.01 -21.11
N LYS A 57 -27.60 1.89 -22.14
CA LYS A 57 -27.92 1.56 -23.53
C LYS A 57 -27.01 0.45 -24.08
N GLN A 58 -25.69 0.55 -23.89
CA GLN A 58 -24.72 -0.46 -24.32
C GLN A 58 -25.01 -1.85 -23.74
N LEU A 59 -25.37 -1.91 -22.46
CA LEU A 59 -25.74 -3.15 -21.78
C LEU A 59 -27.08 -3.70 -22.27
N ALA A 60 -28.10 -2.84 -22.39
CA ALA A 60 -29.44 -3.22 -22.86
C ALA A 60 -29.41 -3.80 -24.28
N GLU A 61 -28.60 -3.21 -25.16
CA GLU A 61 -28.39 -3.64 -26.55
C GLU A 61 -27.42 -4.83 -26.68
N GLY A 62 -26.83 -5.31 -25.58
CA GLY A 62 -25.90 -6.44 -25.59
C GLY A 62 -24.55 -6.14 -26.26
N GLN A 63 -24.19 -4.87 -26.40
CA GLN A 63 -22.96 -4.41 -27.06
C GLN A 63 -21.75 -4.34 -26.12
N TYR A 64 -21.98 -4.42 -24.81
CA TYR A 64 -20.91 -4.46 -23.82
C TYR A 64 -19.99 -5.68 -24.00
N LEU A 65 -18.68 -5.39 -24.03
CA LEU A 65 -17.59 -6.34 -24.05
C LEU A 65 -16.65 -6.02 -22.88
N PRO A 66 -16.34 -7.00 -22.02
CA PRO A 66 -15.41 -6.80 -20.91
C PRO A 66 -14.01 -6.44 -21.42
N GLY A 67 -13.34 -5.54 -20.71
CA GLY A 67 -11.92 -5.28 -20.93
C GLY A 67 -11.03 -6.44 -20.44
N PRO A 68 -9.72 -6.42 -20.78
CA PRO A 68 -8.78 -7.38 -20.25
C PRO A 68 -8.57 -7.20 -18.74
N ASN A 69 -8.34 -8.29 -18.04
CA ASN A 69 -7.88 -8.27 -16.65
C ASN A 69 -6.35 -8.14 -16.62
N TYR A 70 -5.83 -7.09 -15.98
CA TYR A 70 -4.40 -6.95 -15.72
C TYR A 70 -4.11 -7.34 -14.27
N LEU A 71 -3.03 -8.11 -14.03
CA LEU A 71 -2.72 -8.61 -12.69
C LEU A 71 -1.49 -7.91 -12.14
N PHE A 72 -1.63 -7.33 -10.95
CA PHE A 72 -0.53 -6.70 -10.22
C PHE A 72 -0.14 -7.57 -9.02
N HIS A 73 1.16 -7.85 -8.87
CA HIS A 73 1.66 -8.82 -7.90
C HIS A 73 2.14 -8.14 -6.62
N GLN A 74 1.40 -8.33 -5.52
CA GLN A 74 1.84 -7.97 -4.17
C GLN A 74 2.47 -9.20 -3.50
N HIS A 75 3.59 -9.03 -2.81
CA HIS A 75 4.26 -10.14 -2.12
C HIS A 75 3.75 -10.27 -0.68
N LYS A 76 3.53 -11.51 -0.22
CA LYS A 76 3.22 -11.87 1.18
C LYS A 76 4.53 -11.96 2.00
N PRO A 77 4.47 -12.00 3.35
CA PRO A 77 5.67 -12.16 4.18
C PRO A 77 6.50 -13.38 3.79
N SER A 78 5.84 -14.48 3.40
CA SER A 78 6.50 -15.70 2.95
C SER A 78 6.90 -15.70 1.47
N PHE A 79 7.08 -14.54 0.85
CA PHE A 79 7.36 -14.33 -0.59
C PHE A 79 6.32 -14.88 -1.59
N GLY A 80 5.26 -15.52 -1.13
CA GLY A 80 4.12 -15.90 -1.96
C GLY A 80 3.44 -14.67 -2.57
N ILE A 81 2.79 -14.81 -3.71
CA ILE A 81 2.22 -13.68 -4.44
C ILE A 81 0.70 -13.61 -4.21
N ARG A 82 0.20 -12.39 -4.02
CA ARG A 82 -1.20 -12.00 -4.15
C ARG A 82 -1.39 -11.30 -5.49
N ARG A 83 -2.27 -11.84 -6.35
CA ARG A 83 -2.53 -11.36 -7.71
C ARG A 83 -3.73 -10.42 -7.70
N LEU A 84 -3.46 -9.12 -7.60
CA LEU A 84 -4.49 -8.08 -7.56
C LEU A 84 -5.03 -7.82 -8.97
N ALA A 85 -6.36 -7.92 -9.14
CA ALA A 85 -7.01 -7.67 -10.40
C ALA A 85 -7.20 -6.17 -10.64
N MET A 86 -6.53 -5.65 -11.66
CA MET A 86 -6.74 -4.31 -12.21
C MET A 86 -7.77 -4.40 -13.34
N LEU A 87 -9.01 -4.08 -12.98
CA LEU A 87 -10.13 -3.93 -13.90
C LEU A 87 -10.30 -2.47 -14.33
N THR A 88 -10.79 -2.24 -15.54
CA THR A 88 -11.13 -0.89 -16.03
C THR A 88 -12.25 -0.29 -15.19
N MET A 89 -12.39 1.04 -15.16
CA MET A 89 -13.44 1.66 -14.36
C MET A 89 -14.84 1.30 -14.88
N VAL A 90 -15.02 1.23 -16.20
CA VAL A 90 -16.27 0.74 -16.81
C VAL A 90 -16.59 -0.67 -16.32
N ASP A 91 -15.62 -1.58 -16.35
CA ASP A 91 -15.80 -2.97 -15.92
C ASP A 91 -16.11 -3.09 -14.43
N ARG A 92 -15.45 -2.28 -13.58
CA ARG A 92 -15.74 -2.21 -12.14
C ARG A 92 -17.19 -1.80 -11.89
N VAL A 93 -17.68 -0.77 -12.59
CA VAL A 93 -19.08 -0.32 -12.49
C VAL A 93 -20.04 -1.42 -12.93
N VAL A 94 -19.79 -2.09 -14.05
CA VAL A 94 -20.66 -3.17 -14.55
C VAL A 94 -20.68 -4.36 -13.59
N TYR A 95 -19.52 -4.77 -13.08
CA TYR A 95 -19.39 -5.90 -12.18
C TYR A 95 -20.04 -5.64 -10.82
N GLN A 96 -19.82 -4.45 -10.25
CA GLN A 96 -20.52 -3.99 -9.06
C GLN A 96 -22.03 -3.94 -9.32
N ALA A 97 -22.48 -3.39 -10.45
CA ALA A 97 -23.90 -3.30 -10.79
C ALA A 97 -24.60 -4.67 -10.89
N LEU A 98 -23.90 -5.71 -11.35
CA LEU A 98 -24.44 -7.08 -11.37
C LEU A 98 -24.67 -7.63 -9.96
N LEU A 99 -23.79 -7.30 -9.02
CA LEU A 99 -23.85 -7.84 -7.66
C LEU A 99 -24.48 -6.88 -6.65
N ASN A 100 -24.92 -5.70 -7.08
CA ASN A 100 -25.71 -4.80 -6.23
C ASN A 100 -26.89 -5.55 -5.59
N ARG A 101 -27.27 -5.06 -4.40
CA ARG A 101 -28.31 -5.62 -3.51
C ARG A 101 -29.51 -6.18 -4.27
N ASP A 102 -30.12 -5.34 -5.09
CA ASP A 102 -31.40 -5.65 -5.75
C ASP A 102 -31.26 -6.44 -7.07
N VAL A 103 -30.04 -6.79 -7.46
CA VAL A 103 -29.75 -7.63 -8.63
C VAL A 103 -29.39 -9.05 -8.16
N LEU A 104 -28.11 -9.42 -8.09
CA LEU A 104 -27.69 -10.73 -7.59
C LEU A 104 -27.32 -10.72 -6.10
N GLY A 105 -26.94 -9.57 -5.53
CA GLY A 105 -26.33 -9.47 -4.22
C GLY A 105 -27.15 -10.12 -3.11
N ASN A 106 -28.39 -9.67 -2.90
CA ASN A 106 -29.25 -10.22 -1.84
C ASN A 106 -29.61 -11.68 -2.08
N GLN A 107 -29.74 -12.11 -3.34
CA GLN A 107 -30.02 -13.52 -3.67
C GLN A 107 -28.85 -14.41 -3.25
N LEU A 108 -27.62 -14.01 -3.54
CA LEU A 108 -26.40 -14.74 -3.13
C LEU A 108 -26.24 -14.76 -1.61
N VAL A 109 -26.36 -13.60 -0.95
CA VAL A 109 -26.20 -13.49 0.51
C VAL A 109 -27.28 -14.28 1.26
N SER A 110 -28.50 -14.35 0.74
CA SER A 110 -29.60 -15.12 1.36
C SER A 110 -29.35 -16.63 1.44
N LYS A 111 -28.35 -17.14 0.71
CA LYS A 111 -27.92 -18.54 0.75
C LYS A 111 -26.73 -18.77 1.68
N GLY A 112 -26.26 -17.75 2.39
CA GLY A 112 -25.17 -17.87 3.36
C GLY A 112 -25.53 -18.79 4.53
N SER A 113 -24.50 -19.25 5.24
CA SER A 113 -24.62 -20.05 6.46
C SER A 113 -24.35 -19.20 7.70
N GLU A 114 -24.97 -19.54 8.83
CA GLU A 114 -24.68 -18.92 10.13
C GLU A 114 -23.27 -19.25 10.65
N LEU A 115 -22.66 -20.32 10.14
CA LEU A 115 -21.27 -20.68 10.43
C LEU A 115 -20.26 -19.80 9.68
N SER A 116 -20.75 -18.95 8.76
CA SER A 116 -19.95 -17.99 8.00
C SER A 116 -20.05 -16.59 8.59
N TYR A 117 -18.94 -16.11 9.15
CA TYR A 117 -18.76 -14.74 9.63
C TYR A 117 -18.34 -13.82 8.48
N TYR A 118 -19.19 -13.75 7.45
CA TYR A 118 -19.05 -12.85 6.32
C TYR A 118 -19.79 -11.53 6.59
N PRO A 119 -19.18 -10.34 6.34
CA PRO A 119 -19.81 -9.06 6.63
C PRO A 119 -21.15 -8.81 5.93
N GLY A 120 -21.48 -9.55 4.89
CA GLY A 120 -22.74 -9.32 4.17
C GLY A 120 -22.67 -8.05 3.32
N ILE A 121 -23.76 -7.80 2.61
CA ILE A 121 -23.97 -6.55 1.89
C ILE A 121 -24.70 -5.60 2.86
N SER A 122 -24.16 -4.40 3.04
CA SER A 122 -24.71 -3.40 3.94
C SER A 122 -26.18 -3.13 3.64
N LYS A 123 -27.03 -3.14 4.67
CA LYS A 123 -28.46 -2.79 4.55
C LYS A 123 -28.71 -1.28 4.63
N THR A 124 -27.73 -0.52 5.14
CA THR A 124 -27.85 0.92 5.42
C THR A 124 -26.74 1.72 4.75
N GLY A 125 -27.06 2.92 4.28
CA GLY A 125 -26.09 3.87 3.73
C GLY A 125 -25.91 3.74 2.21
N ASP A 126 -26.05 4.89 1.54
CA ASP A 126 -25.97 5.03 0.07
C ASP A 126 -24.54 4.88 -0.47
N HIS A 127 -23.55 4.66 0.41
CA HIS A 127 -22.13 4.77 0.05
C HIS A 127 -21.29 3.52 0.37
N LEU A 128 -21.76 2.60 1.22
CA LEU A 128 -21.01 1.38 1.56
C LEU A 128 -21.68 0.14 1.01
N TYR A 129 -20.91 -0.68 0.29
CA TYR A 129 -21.42 -1.93 -0.25
C TYR A 129 -21.41 -3.06 0.78
N LEU A 130 -20.29 -3.29 1.48
CA LEU A 130 -20.17 -4.30 2.53
C LEU A 130 -20.29 -3.69 3.93
N GLU A 131 -20.75 -4.47 4.91
CA GLU A 131 -20.69 -4.06 6.33
C GLU A 131 -19.26 -4.09 6.87
N SER A 132 -19.07 -3.63 8.11
CA SER A 132 -17.75 -3.62 8.73
C SER A 132 -17.22 -5.03 8.92
N TYR A 133 -16.07 -5.31 8.31
CA TYR A 133 -15.32 -6.55 8.50
C TYR A 133 -14.96 -6.78 9.97
N SER A 134 -14.78 -5.71 10.74
CA SER A 134 -14.29 -5.78 12.12
C SER A 134 -15.25 -6.52 13.05
N ASP A 135 -16.54 -6.28 12.93
CA ASP A 135 -17.55 -6.85 13.84
C ASP A 135 -17.76 -8.34 13.59
N TYR A 136 -17.68 -8.75 12.32
CA TYR A 136 -17.75 -10.15 11.93
C TYR A 136 -16.48 -10.90 12.32
N TYR A 137 -15.31 -10.26 12.23
CA TYR A 137 -14.07 -10.83 12.72
C TYR A 137 -14.10 -11.06 14.24
N LYS A 138 -14.59 -10.09 15.02
CA LYS A 138 -14.78 -10.25 16.47
C LYS A 138 -15.75 -11.40 16.77
N SER A 139 -16.83 -11.51 16.01
CA SER A 139 -17.83 -12.55 16.17
C SER A 139 -17.27 -13.94 15.85
N PHE A 140 -16.42 -14.06 14.83
CA PHE A 140 -15.70 -15.28 14.48
C PHE A 140 -14.81 -15.78 15.62
N TRP A 141 -14.06 -14.89 16.27
CA TRP A 141 -13.23 -15.24 17.43
C TRP A 141 -14.07 -15.58 18.67
N LYS A 142 -15.14 -14.83 18.91
CA LYS A 142 -16.09 -15.12 19.99
C LYS A 142 -16.70 -16.52 19.83
N ALA A 143 -17.00 -16.93 18.60
CA ALA A 143 -17.54 -18.25 18.32
C ALA A 143 -16.54 -19.37 18.63
N GLN A 144 -15.27 -19.21 18.23
CA GLN A 144 -14.20 -20.15 18.61
C GLN A 144 -14.08 -20.27 20.13
N ARG A 145 -14.10 -19.14 20.85
CA ARG A 145 -14.09 -19.12 22.31
C ARG A 145 -15.29 -19.84 22.91
N THR A 146 -16.47 -19.67 22.32
CA THR A 146 -17.71 -20.34 22.78
C THR A 146 -17.57 -21.86 22.68
N TYR A 147 -17.01 -22.41 21.59
CA TYR A 147 -16.73 -23.85 21.49
C TYR A 147 -15.74 -24.34 22.54
N PHE A 148 -14.72 -23.54 22.86
CA PHE A 148 -13.75 -23.88 23.88
C PHE A 148 -14.36 -23.85 25.29
N ASP A 149 -14.95 -22.71 25.69
CA ASP A 149 -15.47 -22.47 27.03
C ASP A 149 -16.72 -23.32 27.34
N ASP A 150 -17.68 -23.40 26.40
CA ASP A 150 -18.99 -24.00 26.67
C ASP A 150 -19.09 -25.47 26.25
N SER A 151 -18.23 -25.94 25.34
CA SER A 151 -18.28 -27.29 24.76
C SER A 151 -17.00 -28.11 24.96
N GLU A 152 -16.03 -27.61 25.73
CA GLU A 152 -14.76 -28.27 26.08
C GLU A 152 -13.97 -28.74 24.83
N MET A 153 -14.06 -27.99 23.73
CA MET A 153 -13.37 -28.30 22.48
C MET A 153 -11.97 -27.69 22.46
N ASN A 154 -11.00 -28.42 22.99
CA ASN A 154 -9.63 -27.91 23.20
C ASN A 154 -8.71 -28.12 21.99
N PHE A 155 -9.08 -28.93 21.00
CA PHE A 155 -8.28 -29.17 19.80
C PHE A 155 -8.71 -28.20 18.69
N ARG A 156 -7.83 -27.27 18.32
CA ARG A 156 -8.09 -26.25 17.29
C ARG A 156 -7.30 -26.56 16.03
N GLY A 157 -7.94 -26.46 14.88
CA GLY A 157 -7.31 -26.47 13.56
C GLY A 157 -7.68 -25.22 12.76
N GLU A 158 -6.69 -24.55 12.18
CA GLU A 158 -6.85 -23.41 11.27
C GLU A 158 -6.45 -23.82 9.85
N TYR A 159 -7.38 -23.67 8.92
CA TYR A 159 -7.28 -24.12 7.54
C TYR A 159 -7.56 -22.96 6.60
N ASP A 160 -6.75 -22.83 5.56
CA ASP A 160 -6.87 -21.82 4.51
C ASP A 160 -6.94 -22.52 3.15
N VAL A 161 -7.56 -21.88 2.16
CA VAL A 161 -7.67 -22.44 0.80
C VAL A 161 -6.56 -21.88 -0.09
N HIS A 162 -5.84 -22.77 -0.77
CA HIS A 162 -4.72 -22.37 -1.62
C HIS A 162 -5.18 -21.46 -2.76
N ALA A 163 -4.71 -20.21 -2.76
CA ALA A 163 -5.00 -19.19 -3.79
C ALA A 163 -6.49 -19.12 -4.14
N PHE A 164 -7.36 -19.13 -3.12
CA PHE A 164 -8.80 -19.32 -3.24
C PHE A 164 -9.46 -18.59 -4.41
N TYR A 165 -9.33 -17.25 -4.45
CA TYR A 165 -9.94 -16.42 -5.50
C TYR A 165 -9.51 -16.81 -6.91
N ASP A 166 -8.26 -17.21 -7.14
CA ASP A 166 -7.76 -17.62 -8.45
C ASP A 166 -8.27 -19.02 -8.84
N ASN A 167 -8.65 -19.83 -7.86
CA ASN A 167 -8.95 -21.25 -8.06
C ASN A 167 -10.44 -21.58 -8.12
N ILE A 168 -11.37 -20.66 -7.84
CA ILE A 168 -12.83 -20.88 -7.95
C ILE A 168 -13.20 -21.32 -9.39
N PRO A 169 -13.62 -22.58 -9.62
CA PRO A 169 -14.04 -23.04 -10.94
C PRO A 169 -15.36 -22.41 -11.37
N HIS A 170 -15.37 -21.80 -12.57
CA HIS A 170 -16.57 -21.15 -13.11
C HIS A 170 -17.70 -22.15 -13.29
N LYS A 171 -17.42 -23.33 -13.86
CA LYS A 171 -18.45 -24.35 -14.08
C LYS A 171 -19.18 -24.69 -12.77
N THR A 172 -18.44 -25.04 -11.71
CA THR A 172 -19.03 -25.37 -10.41
C THR A 172 -19.80 -24.18 -9.82
N LEU A 173 -19.23 -22.97 -9.88
CA LEU A 173 -19.89 -21.76 -9.38
C LEU A 173 -21.24 -21.52 -10.09
N PHE A 174 -21.28 -21.63 -11.42
CA PHE A 174 -22.51 -21.37 -12.18
C PHE A 174 -23.52 -22.51 -12.08
N ASP A 175 -23.07 -23.77 -11.98
CA ASP A 175 -23.94 -24.91 -11.65
C ASP A 175 -24.65 -24.66 -10.29
N MET A 176 -23.91 -24.15 -9.29
CA MET A 176 -24.47 -23.78 -7.97
C MET A 176 -25.48 -22.62 -8.08
N ILE A 177 -25.14 -21.54 -8.78
CA ILE A 177 -26.02 -20.38 -9.00
C ILE A 177 -27.32 -20.81 -9.69
N GLU A 178 -27.22 -21.70 -10.68
CA GLU A 178 -28.38 -22.21 -11.41
C GLU A 178 -29.28 -23.10 -10.54
N ASN A 179 -28.68 -24.03 -9.79
CA ASN A 179 -29.41 -24.92 -8.88
C ASN A 179 -30.18 -24.13 -7.80
N ASP A 180 -29.60 -23.06 -7.29
CA ASP A 180 -30.24 -22.19 -6.29
C ASP A 180 -31.24 -21.19 -6.90
N GLN A 181 -31.43 -21.23 -8.23
CA GLN A 181 -32.31 -20.34 -8.98
C GLN A 181 -31.96 -18.86 -8.81
N ILE A 182 -30.66 -18.56 -8.69
CA ILE A 182 -30.16 -17.20 -8.54
C ILE A 182 -30.06 -16.53 -9.91
N GLY A 183 -30.65 -15.35 -10.01
CA GLY A 183 -30.65 -14.54 -11.22
C GLY A 183 -31.39 -15.16 -12.40
N THR A 184 -31.58 -14.36 -13.44
CA THR A 184 -32.11 -14.85 -14.73
C THR A 184 -31.00 -15.36 -15.62
N SER A 185 -31.34 -16.16 -16.63
CA SER A 185 -30.37 -16.67 -17.61
C SER A 185 -29.54 -15.55 -18.25
N LYS A 186 -30.16 -14.41 -18.59
CA LYS A 186 -29.47 -13.27 -19.20
C LYS A 186 -28.44 -12.63 -18.28
N VAL A 187 -28.76 -12.45 -16.99
CA VAL A 187 -27.84 -11.90 -15.98
C VAL A 187 -26.71 -12.90 -15.69
N ARG A 188 -27.03 -14.19 -15.53
CA ARG A 188 -26.02 -15.25 -15.33
C ARG A 188 -25.04 -15.34 -16.50
N SER A 189 -25.55 -15.37 -17.72
CA SER A 189 -24.71 -15.45 -18.92
C SER A 189 -23.78 -14.24 -19.06
N LEU A 190 -24.23 -13.04 -18.68
CA LEU A 190 -23.37 -11.86 -18.69
C LEU A 190 -22.27 -11.94 -17.62
N LEU A 191 -22.59 -12.36 -16.40
CA LEU A 191 -21.60 -12.56 -15.34
C LEU A 191 -20.57 -13.62 -15.77
N LEU A 192 -21.01 -14.73 -16.35
CA LEU A 192 -20.12 -15.78 -16.87
C LEU A 192 -19.22 -15.22 -17.99
N LYS A 193 -19.78 -14.49 -18.95
CA LYS A 193 -19.02 -13.84 -20.03
C LYS A 193 -17.92 -12.93 -19.47
N ILE A 194 -18.23 -12.15 -18.45
CA ILE A 194 -17.27 -11.27 -17.76
C ILE A 194 -16.15 -12.09 -17.10
N LEU A 195 -16.51 -13.04 -16.25
CA LEU A 195 -15.52 -13.85 -15.53
C LEU A 195 -14.65 -14.67 -16.47
N SER A 196 -15.22 -15.31 -17.50
CA SER A 196 -14.46 -16.06 -18.51
C SER A 196 -13.58 -15.17 -19.38
N SER A 197 -13.94 -13.90 -19.59
CA SER A 197 -13.07 -12.94 -20.28
C SER A 197 -11.85 -12.56 -19.45
N TRP A 198 -12.01 -12.44 -18.13
CA TRP A 198 -10.93 -12.10 -17.20
C TRP A 198 -10.08 -13.30 -16.80
N TYR A 199 -10.67 -14.49 -16.82
CA TYR A 199 -10.07 -15.76 -16.42
C TYR A 199 -10.37 -16.83 -17.49
N PRO A 200 -9.64 -16.83 -18.62
CA PRO A 200 -9.90 -17.75 -19.74
C PRO A 200 -9.68 -19.24 -19.41
N SER A 201 -8.99 -19.56 -18.31
CA SER A 201 -8.83 -20.93 -17.80
C SER A 201 -10.14 -21.55 -17.28
N GLY A 202 -11.21 -20.76 -17.18
CA GLY A 202 -12.47 -21.20 -16.58
C GLY A 202 -12.42 -21.28 -15.06
N ARG A 203 -11.40 -20.66 -14.43
CA ARG A 203 -11.22 -20.62 -12.97
C ARG A 203 -10.73 -19.24 -12.54
N GLY A 204 -11.37 -18.67 -11.53
CA GLY A 204 -10.95 -17.45 -10.86
C GLY A 204 -12.00 -16.34 -10.82
N VAL A 205 -11.94 -15.52 -9.78
CA VAL A 205 -12.75 -14.32 -9.55
C VAL A 205 -11.79 -13.19 -9.16
N PRO A 206 -11.97 -11.96 -9.67
CA PRO A 206 -10.99 -10.88 -9.47
C PRO A 206 -10.76 -10.57 -7.99
N GLN A 207 -9.51 -10.66 -7.53
CA GLN A 207 -9.14 -10.29 -6.17
C GLN A 207 -8.96 -8.77 -6.05
N GLY A 208 -9.66 -8.15 -5.10
CA GLY A 208 -9.62 -6.70 -4.87
C GLY A 208 -11.01 -6.06 -4.80
N PRO A 209 -11.86 -6.20 -5.84
CA PRO A 209 -13.21 -5.65 -5.84
C PRO A 209 -14.11 -6.28 -4.75
N ASP A 210 -14.84 -5.46 -4.01
CA ASP A 210 -15.76 -5.93 -2.96
C ASP A 210 -16.81 -6.96 -3.45
N PRO A 211 -17.42 -6.83 -4.66
CA PRO A 211 -18.34 -7.82 -5.20
C PRO A 211 -17.81 -9.25 -5.22
N SER A 212 -16.51 -9.43 -5.45
CA SER A 212 -15.88 -10.75 -5.49
C SER A 212 -16.02 -11.49 -4.17
N SER A 213 -16.04 -10.77 -3.04
CA SER A 213 -16.24 -11.38 -1.72
C SER A 213 -17.61 -12.06 -1.58
N VAL A 214 -18.66 -11.52 -2.24
CA VAL A 214 -20.01 -12.11 -2.23
C VAL A 214 -20.00 -13.45 -2.95
N LEU A 215 -19.39 -13.52 -4.14
CA LEU A 215 -19.29 -14.76 -4.91
C LEU A 215 -18.43 -15.80 -4.19
N ALA A 216 -17.29 -15.35 -3.64
CA ALA A 216 -16.37 -16.19 -2.90
C ALA A 216 -17.05 -16.78 -1.65
N ASN A 217 -17.77 -15.96 -0.88
CA ASN A 217 -18.51 -16.43 0.28
C ASN A 217 -19.63 -17.40 -0.10
N TYR A 218 -20.40 -17.07 -1.13
CA TYR A 218 -21.44 -17.95 -1.66
C TYR A 218 -20.88 -19.30 -2.11
N TYR A 219 -19.69 -19.32 -2.73
CA TYR A 219 -19.05 -20.55 -3.20
C TYR A 219 -18.71 -21.51 -2.05
N LEU A 220 -18.21 -21.00 -0.92
CA LEU A 220 -17.85 -21.83 0.23
C LEU A 220 -19.03 -22.26 1.10
N ARG A 221 -20.26 -21.79 0.83
CA ARG A 221 -21.46 -22.20 1.59
C ARG A 221 -21.67 -23.71 1.62
N THR A 222 -21.25 -24.41 0.57
CA THR A 222 -21.37 -25.88 0.50
C THR A 222 -20.56 -26.56 1.59
N VAL A 223 -19.40 -26.00 1.95
CA VAL A 223 -18.59 -26.46 3.07
C VAL A 223 -19.34 -26.17 4.37
N ASP A 224 -19.78 -24.93 4.57
CA ASP A 224 -20.47 -24.53 5.80
C ASP A 224 -21.71 -25.40 6.08
N ASN A 225 -22.55 -25.59 5.06
CA ASN A 225 -23.77 -26.39 5.19
C ASN A 225 -23.49 -27.87 5.45
N ALA A 226 -22.32 -28.38 5.04
CA ALA A 226 -21.93 -29.75 5.32
C ALA A 226 -21.38 -29.93 6.75
N PHE A 227 -20.93 -28.84 7.39
CA PHE A 227 -20.50 -28.82 8.78
C PHE A 227 -21.63 -28.51 9.76
N ASP A 228 -22.74 -27.94 9.30
CA ASP A 228 -23.94 -27.74 10.10
C ASP A 228 -24.50 -29.10 10.57
N GLY A 229 -24.42 -29.35 11.88
CA GLY A 229 -24.85 -30.61 12.49
C GLY A 229 -23.98 -31.83 12.16
N PHE A 230 -22.73 -31.65 11.72
CA PHE A 230 -21.85 -32.76 11.32
C PHE A 230 -21.61 -33.77 12.45
N VAL A 231 -20.99 -33.34 13.56
CA VAL A 231 -20.73 -34.16 14.76
C VAL A 231 -20.84 -33.26 15.98
N SER A 232 -21.50 -33.72 17.04
CA SER A 232 -21.72 -32.93 18.27
C SER A 232 -20.43 -32.49 18.98
N ASP A 233 -19.33 -33.19 18.73
CA ASP A 233 -18.01 -32.95 19.32
C ASP A 233 -17.07 -32.15 18.41
N VAL A 234 -17.60 -31.59 17.32
CA VAL A 234 -16.88 -30.75 16.35
C VAL A 234 -17.62 -29.43 16.14
N GLY A 235 -16.93 -28.32 16.36
CA GLY A 235 -17.37 -26.97 16.02
C GLY A 235 -16.68 -26.48 14.75
N TYR A 236 -17.41 -25.81 13.87
CA TYR A 236 -16.88 -25.23 12.63
C TYR A 236 -17.30 -23.77 12.54
N VAL A 237 -16.34 -22.90 12.21
CA VAL A 237 -16.60 -21.49 11.89
C VAL A 237 -15.68 -21.03 10.79
N ARG A 238 -16.17 -20.10 9.96
CA ARG A 238 -15.40 -19.54 8.85
C ARG A 238 -15.47 -18.03 8.84
N TYR A 239 -14.33 -17.37 8.60
CA TYR A 239 -14.25 -15.96 8.29
C TYR A 239 -13.61 -15.79 6.92
N MET A 240 -14.38 -15.37 5.91
CA MET A 240 -13.93 -15.36 4.52
C MET A 240 -13.37 -16.72 4.07
N ASP A 241 -12.10 -16.82 3.72
CA ASP A 241 -11.41 -18.07 3.37
C ASP A 241 -10.79 -18.79 4.56
N ASP A 242 -10.62 -18.12 5.71
CA ASP A 242 -10.06 -18.71 6.93
C ASP A 242 -11.12 -19.59 7.62
N MET A 243 -10.88 -20.89 7.69
CA MET A 243 -11.74 -21.89 8.34
C MET A 243 -11.11 -22.38 9.63
N VAL A 244 -11.89 -22.45 10.71
CA VAL A 244 -11.45 -22.99 11.99
C VAL A 244 -12.36 -24.15 12.39
N ILE A 245 -11.72 -25.25 12.78
CA ILE A 245 -12.36 -26.42 13.36
C ILE A 245 -11.92 -26.53 14.82
N MET A 246 -12.89 -26.62 15.73
CA MET A 246 -12.71 -26.90 17.15
C MET A 246 -13.21 -28.32 17.41
N ALA A 247 -12.49 -29.12 18.22
CA ALA A 247 -12.91 -30.48 18.52
C ALA A 247 -12.56 -30.88 19.97
N LYS A 248 -13.31 -31.83 20.53
CA LYS A 248 -13.04 -32.40 21.87
C LYS A 248 -11.84 -33.34 21.91
N SER A 249 -11.52 -33.97 20.79
CA SER A 249 -10.38 -34.89 20.69
C SER A 249 -9.63 -34.70 19.37
N ASN A 250 -8.34 -35.05 19.37
CA ASN A 250 -7.54 -35.06 18.15
C ASN A 250 -8.15 -35.97 17.06
N ASN A 251 -8.79 -37.08 17.46
CA ASN A 251 -9.42 -37.99 16.52
C ASN A 251 -10.64 -37.37 15.82
N ASP A 252 -11.42 -36.55 16.55
CA ASP A 252 -12.56 -35.85 15.96
C ASP A 252 -12.11 -34.70 15.07
N LEU A 253 -11.02 -34.01 15.44
CA LEU A 253 -10.36 -33.05 14.54
C LEU A 253 -9.90 -33.74 13.24
N MET A 254 -9.25 -34.90 13.32
CA MET A 254 -8.80 -35.64 12.13
C MET A 254 -9.97 -36.03 11.20
N LYS A 255 -11.08 -36.53 11.75
CA LYS A 255 -12.30 -36.82 10.96
C LYS A 255 -12.87 -35.57 10.28
N ALA A 256 -12.90 -34.46 11.00
CA ALA A 256 -13.38 -33.19 10.47
C ALA A 256 -12.47 -32.67 9.34
N VAL A 257 -11.15 -32.85 9.46
CA VAL A 257 -10.18 -32.48 8.42
C VAL A 257 -10.31 -33.35 7.18
N GLU A 258 -10.49 -34.67 7.34
CA GLU A 258 -10.77 -35.58 6.23
C GLU A 258 -12.02 -35.13 5.48
N LYS A 259 -13.11 -34.83 6.22
CA LYS A 259 -14.34 -34.30 5.65
C LYS A 259 -14.15 -32.97 4.92
N LEU A 260 -13.41 -32.03 5.52
CA LEU A 260 -13.10 -30.74 4.90
C LEU A 260 -12.32 -30.92 3.59
N THR A 261 -11.34 -31.81 3.59
CA THR A 261 -10.51 -32.11 2.41
C THR A 261 -11.38 -32.68 1.28
N GLU A 262 -12.22 -33.67 1.55
CA GLU A 262 -13.16 -34.23 0.57
C GLU A 262 -14.10 -33.17 -0.03
N LEU A 263 -14.62 -32.27 0.82
CA LEU A 263 -15.52 -31.20 0.38
C LEU A 263 -14.80 -30.20 -0.52
N LEU A 264 -13.59 -29.76 -0.15
CA LEU A 264 -12.80 -28.84 -0.96
C LEU A 264 -12.41 -29.48 -2.29
N ASP A 265 -11.97 -30.74 -2.29
CA ASP A 265 -11.65 -31.50 -3.50
C ASP A 265 -12.86 -31.58 -4.45
N SER A 266 -14.07 -31.81 -3.91
CA SER A 266 -15.31 -31.83 -4.69
C SER A 266 -15.68 -30.47 -5.31
N LEU A 267 -15.25 -29.39 -4.66
CA LEU A 267 -15.36 -28.02 -5.17
C LEU A 267 -14.17 -27.64 -6.07
N GLY A 268 -13.23 -28.57 -6.32
CA GLY A 268 -12.02 -28.34 -7.07
C GLY A 268 -11.05 -27.38 -6.38
N LEU A 269 -11.10 -27.25 -5.06
CA LEU A 269 -10.23 -26.40 -4.25
C LEU A 269 -9.24 -27.26 -3.47
N ASP A 270 -8.05 -26.71 -3.21
CA ASP A 270 -7.02 -27.39 -2.43
C ASP A 270 -6.79 -26.68 -1.09
N LEU A 271 -6.55 -27.46 -0.03
CA LEU A 271 -6.08 -26.93 1.24
C LEU A 271 -4.68 -26.32 1.10
N ASN A 272 -4.45 -25.21 1.79
CA ASN A 272 -3.15 -24.60 1.89
C ASN A 272 -2.24 -25.44 2.80
N SER A 273 -1.00 -25.68 2.36
CA SER A 273 0.01 -26.46 3.10
C SER A 273 0.42 -25.85 4.44
N LYS A 274 -0.02 -24.63 4.72
CA LYS A 274 0.22 -23.90 5.98
C LYS A 274 -0.86 -24.12 7.05
N SER A 275 -1.78 -25.05 6.83
CA SER A 275 -2.79 -25.41 7.83
C SER A 275 -2.12 -25.84 9.13
N LYS A 276 -2.63 -25.36 10.27
CA LYS A 276 -2.04 -25.59 11.60
C LYS A 276 -3.06 -26.22 12.53
N SER A 277 -2.60 -27.08 13.43
CA SER A 277 -3.41 -27.60 14.54
C SER A 277 -2.68 -27.44 15.85
N GLU A 278 -3.41 -27.13 16.92
CA GLU A 278 -2.88 -26.90 18.25
C GLU A 278 -3.87 -27.38 19.32
N VAL A 279 -3.35 -27.66 20.52
CA VAL A 279 -4.17 -27.94 21.71
C VAL A 279 -4.17 -26.68 22.57
N LEU A 280 -5.35 -26.23 22.94
CA LEU A 280 -5.56 -25.05 23.76
C LEU A 280 -5.71 -25.45 25.22
N ASP A 281 -4.93 -24.81 26.09
CA ASP A 281 -4.94 -25.09 27.53
C ASP A 281 -5.67 -24.00 28.34
N SER A 282 -6.01 -22.86 27.72
CA SER A 282 -6.59 -21.71 28.41
C SER A 282 -7.37 -20.80 27.47
N SER A 283 -8.45 -20.20 27.98
CA SER A 283 -9.25 -19.19 27.28
C SER A 283 -8.47 -17.91 26.97
N ALA A 284 -7.34 -17.68 27.66
CA ALA A 284 -6.45 -16.54 27.42
C ALA A 284 -5.91 -16.49 25.97
N TYR A 285 -5.87 -17.63 25.28
CA TYR A 285 -5.52 -17.72 23.86
C TYR A 285 -6.38 -16.78 22.99
N PHE A 286 -7.68 -16.73 23.27
CA PHE A 286 -8.63 -15.92 22.49
C PHE A 286 -8.51 -14.42 22.79
N ASP A 287 -8.07 -14.07 24.00
CA ASP A 287 -7.85 -12.68 24.40
C ASP A 287 -6.59 -12.11 23.72
N ASP A 288 -5.53 -12.93 23.54
CA ASP A 288 -4.27 -12.54 22.88
C ASP A 288 -4.39 -12.51 21.34
N LYS A 289 -5.02 -13.53 20.73
CA LYS A 289 -5.08 -13.67 19.26
C LYS A 289 -6.32 -13.05 18.60
N GLY A 290 -7.42 -12.91 19.33
CA GLY A 290 -8.70 -12.44 18.79
C GLY A 290 -8.84 -10.91 18.73
N ILE A 291 -8.02 -10.17 19.47
CA ILE A 291 -8.15 -8.71 19.67
C ILE A 291 -7.13 -7.88 18.85
N GLU A 292 -6.11 -8.49 18.23
CA GLU A 292 -5.02 -7.75 17.56
C GLU A 292 -4.95 -7.94 16.03
N HIS A 293 -6.08 -7.95 15.32
CA HIS A 293 -6.09 -8.17 13.85
C HIS A 293 -6.26 -6.89 13.01
N PRO A 294 -5.56 -6.74 11.86
CA PRO A 294 -5.58 -5.55 10.98
C PRO A 294 -6.94 -5.14 10.37
N TYR A 295 -8.02 -5.89 10.63
CA TYR A 295 -9.39 -5.59 10.17
C TYR A 295 -10.25 -4.89 11.23
N LEU A 296 -9.72 -4.64 12.43
CA LEU A 296 -10.42 -3.83 13.43
C LEU A 296 -10.56 -2.39 12.92
N ASP A 297 -11.79 -1.88 12.96
CA ASP A 297 -12.23 -0.72 12.18
C ASP A 297 -11.53 0.58 12.57
N TYR A 298 -11.33 1.47 11.60
CA TYR A 298 -10.78 2.82 11.80
C TYR A 298 -11.62 3.67 12.78
N GLU A 299 -12.92 3.37 12.91
CA GLU A 299 -13.88 4.19 13.67
C GLU A 299 -14.05 3.74 15.13
N SER A 300 -13.97 2.43 15.44
CA SER A 300 -13.86 1.96 16.84
C SER A 300 -12.48 2.20 17.45
N PHE A 301 -11.54 2.68 16.63
CA PHE A 301 -10.13 2.88 16.96
C PHE A 301 -9.80 4.24 17.58
N ASN A 302 -10.76 5.16 17.67
CA ASN A 302 -10.55 6.40 18.43
C ASN A 302 -10.36 6.13 19.92
N ASP A 303 -10.84 4.98 20.43
CA ASP A 303 -10.77 4.61 21.85
C ASP A 303 -9.63 3.64 22.20
N TRP A 304 -9.08 2.86 21.24
CA TRP A 304 -7.76 2.22 21.37
C TRP A 304 -6.65 3.20 21.01
N VAL A 305 -6.74 4.35 21.69
CA VAL A 305 -5.72 5.36 21.92
C VAL A 305 -4.34 4.72 21.88
N HIS A 306 -3.47 5.18 20.98
CA HIS A 306 -2.06 5.55 21.24
C HIS A 306 -1.42 5.03 22.55
N THR A 307 -1.47 3.72 22.84
CA THR A 307 -0.91 3.18 24.07
C THR A 307 0.60 3.07 23.89
N GLU A 308 1.34 3.47 24.92
CA GLU A 308 2.78 3.20 25.02
C GLU A 308 3.09 1.73 24.72
N ASP A 309 2.18 0.82 25.10
CA ASP A 309 2.23 -0.62 24.84
C ASP A 309 2.40 -0.99 23.36
N MET A 310 1.63 -0.36 22.45
CA MET A 310 1.74 -0.67 21.03
C MET A 310 3.06 -0.20 20.42
N LYS A 311 3.56 0.96 20.88
CA LYS A 311 4.88 1.46 20.48
C LYS A 311 5.96 0.50 20.95
N VAL A 312 5.92 0.08 22.20
CA VAL A 312 6.86 -0.91 22.78
C VAL A 312 6.82 -2.22 21.99
N LYS A 313 5.63 -2.74 21.65
CA LYS A 313 5.49 -3.95 20.81
C LYS A 313 6.10 -3.76 19.41
N ALA A 314 5.85 -2.63 18.75
CA ALA A 314 6.42 -2.35 17.43
C ALA A 314 7.95 -2.20 17.49
N GLU A 315 8.49 -1.53 18.51
CA GLU A 315 9.93 -1.43 18.76
C GLU A 315 10.57 -2.79 19.06
N ALA A 316 9.87 -3.68 19.78
CA ALA A 316 10.33 -5.05 19.98
C ALA A 316 10.46 -5.81 18.66
N VAL A 317 9.51 -5.64 17.73
CA VAL A 317 9.62 -6.22 16.37
C VAL A 317 10.81 -5.65 15.60
N ILE A 318 11.06 -4.35 15.70
CA ILE A 318 12.25 -3.72 15.11
C ILE A 318 13.54 -4.33 15.70
N ASN A 319 13.59 -4.56 17.01
CA ASN A 319 14.74 -5.20 17.65
C ASN A 319 14.94 -6.64 17.18
N LYS A 320 13.86 -7.43 17.02
CA LYS A 320 13.92 -8.77 16.41
C LYS A 320 14.55 -8.72 15.01
N LEU A 321 14.08 -7.79 14.18
CA LEU A 321 14.63 -7.54 12.83
C LEU A 321 16.13 -7.19 12.87
N PHE A 322 16.55 -6.33 13.80
CA PHE A 322 17.97 -5.99 14.00
C PHE A 322 18.81 -7.20 14.41
N MET A 323 18.27 -8.10 15.23
CA MET A 323 18.94 -9.33 15.67
C MET A 323 18.92 -10.45 14.62
N GLY A 324 18.24 -10.25 13.48
CA GLY A 324 18.09 -11.26 12.44
C GLY A 324 17.17 -12.42 12.84
N GLU A 325 16.27 -12.18 13.80
CA GLU A 325 15.28 -13.15 14.24
C GLU A 325 14.15 -13.30 13.22
N GLU A 326 13.47 -14.45 13.25
CA GLU A 326 12.32 -14.70 12.38
C GLU A 326 11.14 -13.81 12.77
N VAL A 327 10.52 -13.18 11.78
CA VAL A 327 9.37 -12.28 11.95
C VAL A 327 8.08 -13.04 11.66
N GLU A 328 7.22 -13.15 12.67
CA GLU A 328 5.97 -13.91 12.57
C GLU A 328 4.82 -13.10 11.92
N LYS A 329 3.71 -13.79 11.57
CA LYS A 329 2.49 -13.15 11.05
C LYS A 329 1.95 -12.08 12.02
N MET A 330 2.09 -12.31 13.33
CA MET A 330 1.66 -11.36 14.35
C MET A 330 2.58 -10.13 14.38
N ASP A 331 3.90 -10.32 14.32
CA ASP A 331 4.86 -9.21 14.26
C ASP A 331 4.59 -8.27 13.06
N ILE A 332 4.30 -8.85 11.89
CA ILE A 332 3.88 -8.06 10.72
C ILE A 332 2.58 -7.30 11.00
N SER A 333 1.61 -7.94 11.66
CA SER A 333 0.34 -7.29 12.01
C SER A 333 0.55 -6.13 12.99
N THR A 334 1.44 -6.30 13.97
CA THR A 334 1.88 -5.26 14.91
C THR A 334 2.48 -4.06 14.16
N LEU A 335 3.41 -4.30 13.23
CA LEU A 335 3.98 -3.23 12.41
C LEU A 335 2.92 -2.52 11.57
N ARG A 336 2.02 -3.26 10.89
CA ARG A 336 0.95 -2.68 10.07
C ARG A 336 0.09 -1.71 10.85
N TYR A 337 -0.22 -2.07 12.09
CA TYR A 337 -1.03 -1.25 12.96
C TYR A 337 -0.28 0.01 13.41
N HIS A 338 0.97 -0.14 13.86
CA HIS A 338 1.78 1.01 14.29
C HIS A 338 1.94 2.03 13.15
N LEU A 339 2.21 1.55 11.93
CA LEU A 339 2.31 2.38 10.72
C LEU A 339 1.01 3.12 10.35
N LYS A 340 -0.14 2.71 10.88
CA LYS A 340 -1.44 3.39 10.66
C LYS A 340 -1.79 4.39 11.75
N SER A 341 -1.22 4.28 12.95
CA SER A 341 -1.76 4.93 14.15
C SER A 341 -1.08 6.25 14.51
N THR A 342 0.22 6.39 14.29
CA THR A 342 1.01 7.57 14.64
C THR A 342 2.12 7.81 13.62
N ASN A 343 2.78 8.97 13.66
CA ASN A 343 4.03 9.21 12.94
C ASN A 343 5.13 9.48 13.97
N ASP A 344 6.07 8.55 14.10
CA ASP A 344 7.25 8.62 14.96
C ASP A 344 8.52 8.64 14.08
N TYR A 345 9.32 9.70 14.23
CA TYR A 345 10.54 9.94 13.45
C TYR A 345 11.66 8.93 13.74
N THR A 346 11.81 8.51 15.00
CA THR A 346 12.80 7.51 15.40
C THR A 346 12.43 6.15 14.83
N PHE A 347 11.15 5.79 14.93
CA PHE A 347 10.64 4.57 14.31
C PHE A 347 10.83 4.61 12.79
N ALA A 348 10.57 5.75 12.13
CA ALA A 348 10.79 5.94 10.70
C ALA A 348 12.24 5.68 10.27
N LYS A 349 13.21 6.19 11.05
CA LYS A 349 14.65 5.93 10.83
C LYS A 349 15.03 4.46 10.99
N ASN A 350 14.35 3.73 11.87
CA ASN A 350 14.65 2.32 12.09
C ASN A 350 13.99 1.44 11.02
N ILE A 351 12.70 1.64 10.73
CA ILE A 351 11.93 0.78 9.81
C ILE A 351 12.37 0.93 8.35
N ILE A 352 12.86 2.11 7.94
CA ILE A 352 13.31 2.33 6.56
C ILE A 352 14.42 1.35 6.16
N GLY A 353 15.32 1.01 7.09
CA GLY A 353 16.42 0.08 6.86
C GLY A 353 15.94 -1.34 6.52
N PHE A 354 14.74 -1.71 6.98
CA PHE A 354 14.13 -3.02 6.79
C PHE A 354 13.12 -3.07 5.63
N TYR A 355 13.02 -2.00 4.83
CA TYR A 355 12.09 -1.96 3.72
C TYR A 355 12.29 -3.10 2.71
N PRO A 356 13.53 -3.47 2.32
CA PRO A 356 13.77 -4.62 1.43
C PRO A 356 13.25 -5.96 1.98
N GLU A 357 13.37 -6.18 3.29
CA GLU A 357 12.98 -7.40 4.00
C GLU A 357 11.47 -7.50 4.27
N LEU A 358 10.74 -6.39 4.12
CA LEU A 358 9.33 -6.27 4.48
C LEU A 358 8.41 -5.99 3.26
N PRO A 359 8.46 -6.81 2.19
CA PRO A 359 7.73 -6.53 0.97
C PRO A 359 6.21 -6.53 1.15
N SER A 360 5.70 -7.21 2.18
CA SER A 360 4.26 -7.34 2.45
C SER A 360 3.59 -6.13 3.09
N ILE A 361 4.37 -5.14 3.51
CA ILE A 361 3.92 -3.87 4.11
C ILE A 361 4.60 -2.66 3.47
N ALA A 362 5.19 -2.85 2.29
CA ALA A 362 5.92 -1.83 1.55
C ALA A 362 5.08 -0.58 1.23
N ASP A 363 3.77 -0.75 1.01
CA ASP A 363 2.83 0.36 0.84
C ASP A 363 2.65 1.18 2.11
N MET A 364 2.57 0.51 3.25
CA MET A 364 2.35 1.12 4.55
C MET A 364 3.60 1.87 5.00
N ILE A 365 4.78 1.28 4.82
CA ILE A 365 6.05 1.95 5.11
C ILE A 365 6.22 3.18 4.20
N ALA A 366 5.94 3.08 2.90
CA ALA A 366 6.07 4.22 1.99
C ALA A 366 5.15 5.40 2.37
N ARG A 367 3.90 5.12 2.77
CA ARG A 367 2.98 6.14 3.29
C ARG A 367 3.47 6.74 4.61
N TYR A 368 3.99 5.90 5.50
CA TYR A 368 4.51 6.32 6.79
C TYR A 368 5.76 7.20 6.66
N LEU A 369 6.59 6.95 5.64
CA LEU A 369 7.76 7.76 5.34
C LEU A 369 7.42 9.09 4.63
N GLN A 370 6.22 9.23 4.06
CA GLN A 370 5.81 10.42 3.30
C GLN A 370 6.05 11.76 4.02
N PRO A 371 5.73 11.92 5.32
CA PRO A 371 5.99 13.18 6.03
C PRO A 371 7.49 13.53 6.14
N TYR A 372 8.37 12.54 5.97
CA TYR A 372 9.82 12.66 6.06
C TYR A 372 10.50 12.56 4.69
N GLY A 373 9.75 12.50 3.59
CA GLY A 373 10.26 12.20 2.26
C GLY A 373 11.39 13.13 1.79
N SER A 374 11.35 14.40 2.21
CA SER A 374 12.36 15.42 1.89
C SER A 374 13.63 15.33 2.75
N GLU A 375 13.62 14.56 3.84
CA GLU A 375 14.76 14.45 4.75
C GLU A 375 15.94 13.72 4.09
N SER A 376 17.16 14.25 4.25
CA SER A 376 18.36 13.72 3.60
C SER A 376 18.64 12.24 3.90
N TRP A 377 18.29 11.75 5.10
CA TRP A 377 18.45 10.35 5.47
C TRP A 377 17.43 9.44 4.76
N VAL A 378 16.20 9.92 4.49
CA VAL A 378 15.21 9.19 3.69
C VAL A 378 15.68 9.14 2.24
N GLN A 379 16.12 10.28 1.69
CA GLN A 379 16.64 10.35 0.32
C GLN A 379 17.81 9.38 0.13
N SER A 380 18.79 9.43 1.03
CA SER A 380 19.97 8.56 1.00
C SER A 380 19.61 7.09 1.14
N ALA A 381 18.66 6.75 2.01
CA ALA A 381 18.22 5.37 2.18
C ALA A 381 17.52 4.82 0.93
N ILE A 382 16.63 5.60 0.32
CA ILE A 382 15.93 5.22 -0.91
C ILE A 382 16.92 5.09 -2.08
N GLU A 383 17.83 6.06 -2.25
CA GLU A 383 18.92 5.98 -3.24
C GLU A 383 19.73 4.70 -3.07
N ASN A 384 20.17 4.41 -1.85
CA ASN A 384 20.91 3.21 -1.53
C ASN A 384 20.12 1.93 -1.85
N MET A 385 18.81 1.88 -1.57
CA MET A 385 17.99 0.70 -1.88
C MET A 385 17.85 0.46 -3.38
N PHE A 386 17.66 1.53 -4.18
CA PHE A 386 17.57 1.38 -5.64
C PHE A 386 18.89 0.91 -6.27
N VAL A 387 20.04 1.25 -5.67
CA VAL A 387 21.37 0.87 -6.17
C VAL A 387 21.82 -0.49 -5.64
N ASN A 388 21.65 -0.74 -4.34
CA ASN A 388 22.32 -1.83 -3.63
C ASN A 388 21.38 -2.94 -3.15
N ALA A 389 20.05 -2.76 -3.20
CA ALA A 389 19.09 -3.78 -2.76
C ALA A 389 18.32 -4.39 -3.93
N HIS A 390 17.94 -5.67 -3.77
CA HIS A 390 16.93 -6.26 -4.62
C HIS A 390 15.53 -5.87 -4.10
N LEU A 391 14.76 -5.18 -4.94
CA LEU A 391 13.39 -4.79 -4.63
C LEU A 391 12.43 -5.43 -5.62
N PHE A 392 11.38 -6.07 -5.11
CA PHE A 392 10.28 -6.58 -5.92
C PHE A 392 9.55 -5.42 -6.63
N ARG A 393 8.83 -5.73 -7.72
CA ARG A 393 8.02 -4.73 -8.48
C ARG A 393 7.09 -3.93 -7.57
N TRP A 394 6.46 -4.59 -6.58
CA TRP A 394 5.60 -3.97 -5.57
C TRP A 394 6.34 -2.91 -4.73
N GLN A 395 7.52 -3.23 -4.22
CA GLN A 395 8.36 -2.30 -3.45
C GLN A 395 8.83 -1.12 -4.31
N ARG A 396 9.32 -1.40 -5.52
CA ARG A 396 9.74 -0.36 -6.48
C ARG A 396 8.61 0.60 -6.80
N PHE A 397 7.39 0.08 -6.98
CA PHE A 397 6.20 0.89 -7.24
C PHE A 397 5.92 1.88 -6.10
N TRP A 398 5.95 1.43 -4.84
CA TRP A 398 5.67 2.30 -3.70
C TRP A 398 6.78 3.31 -3.39
N LEU A 399 8.05 2.92 -3.50
CA LEU A 399 9.15 3.88 -3.38
C LEU A 399 9.13 4.92 -4.51
N ALA A 400 8.87 4.48 -5.75
CA ALA A 400 8.79 5.41 -6.88
C ALA A 400 7.68 6.45 -6.67
N LYS A 401 6.54 6.05 -6.11
CA LYS A 401 5.48 7.02 -5.76
C LYS A 401 5.96 8.05 -4.74
N LEU A 402 6.63 7.62 -3.67
CA LEU A 402 7.16 8.53 -2.64
C LEU A 402 8.14 9.52 -3.27
N VAL A 403 9.09 9.03 -4.07
CA VAL A 403 10.05 9.87 -4.82
C VAL A 403 9.32 10.85 -5.75
N LEU A 404 8.34 10.40 -6.51
CA LEU A 404 7.57 11.26 -7.43
C LEU A 404 6.75 12.34 -6.69
N VAL A 405 6.24 12.04 -5.50
CA VAL A 405 5.59 13.03 -4.64
C VAL A 405 6.58 14.11 -4.22
N GLU A 406 7.78 13.72 -3.77
CA GLU A 406 8.79 14.66 -3.32
C GLU A 406 9.39 15.48 -4.47
N GLN A 407 9.71 14.85 -5.60
CA GLN A 407 10.03 15.54 -6.85
C GLN A 407 8.92 16.52 -7.25
N GLY A 408 7.67 16.18 -6.92
CA GLY A 408 6.52 17.03 -7.16
C GLY A 408 6.50 18.32 -6.34
N LYS A 409 7.06 18.28 -5.13
CA LYS A 409 7.18 19.42 -4.21
C LYS A 409 8.42 20.24 -4.49
N ASP A 410 9.56 19.57 -4.67
CA ASP A 410 10.87 20.17 -4.97
C ASP A 410 11.59 19.31 -6.01
N GLU A 411 11.92 19.92 -7.15
CA GLU A 411 12.52 19.20 -8.28
C GLU A 411 14.00 18.83 -8.05
N GLN A 412 14.67 19.48 -7.10
CA GLN A 412 16.04 19.14 -6.73
C GLN A 412 16.10 17.86 -5.89
N SER A 413 15.08 17.63 -5.06
CA SER A 413 14.92 16.40 -4.28
C SER A 413 14.84 15.20 -5.22
N TYR A 414 15.65 14.17 -4.93
CA TYR A 414 15.73 12.96 -5.76
C TYR A 414 16.07 13.23 -7.24
N SER A 415 16.80 14.30 -7.57
CA SER A 415 17.16 14.68 -8.94
C SER A 415 17.94 13.59 -9.71
N ARG A 416 18.56 12.63 -9.01
CA ARG A 416 19.21 11.45 -9.59
C ARG A 416 18.24 10.47 -10.24
N PHE A 417 16.97 10.49 -9.87
CA PHE A 417 15.95 9.57 -10.39
C PHE A 417 15.23 10.14 -11.60
N ASN A 418 15.36 9.48 -12.75
CA ASN A 418 14.54 9.74 -13.93
C ASN A 418 13.65 8.54 -14.25
N PHE A 419 12.45 8.52 -13.66
CA PHE A 419 11.48 7.45 -13.87
C PHE A 419 10.76 7.48 -15.21
N CYS A 420 10.84 8.57 -15.98
CA CYS A 420 10.24 8.65 -17.33
C CYS A 420 10.85 7.64 -18.32
N LYS A 421 12.05 7.12 -18.02
CA LYS A 421 12.74 6.07 -18.79
C LYS A 421 12.56 4.66 -18.22
N SER A 422 11.78 4.49 -17.16
CA SER A 422 11.58 3.19 -16.53
C SER A 422 10.99 2.17 -17.51
N ARG A 423 11.51 0.95 -17.48
CA ARG A 423 10.93 -0.20 -18.22
C ARG A 423 9.61 -0.67 -17.60
N LEU A 424 9.36 -0.34 -16.33
CA LEU A 424 8.09 -0.62 -15.68
C LEU A 424 7.09 0.47 -16.06
N TRP A 425 6.10 0.13 -16.89
CA TRP A 425 5.09 1.08 -17.35
C TRP A 425 4.40 1.80 -16.19
N GLU A 426 4.18 1.14 -15.05
CA GLU A 426 3.54 1.74 -13.88
C GLU A 426 4.30 2.96 -13.40
N ILE A 427 5.62 2.82 -13.28
CA ILE A 427 6.51 3.86 -12.78
C ILE A 427 6.68 4.95 -13.84
N ARG A 428 6.87 4.56 -15.11
CA ARG A 428 7.03 5.48 -16.24
C ARG A 428 5.80 6.37 -16.44
N SER A 429 4.62 5.77 -16.46
CA SER A 429 3.36 6.50 -16.68
C SER A 429 3.03 7.44 -15.51
N MET A 430 3.27 7.02 -14.26
CA MET A 430 3.17 7.91 -13.10
C MET A 430 4.16 9.08 -13.20
N ALA A 431 5.40 8.83 -13.61
CA ALA A 431 6.40 9.89 -13.74
C ALA A 431 5.99 10.95 -14.77
N TRP A 432 5.52 10.52 -15.94
CA TRP A 432 5.02 11.43 -16.97
C TRP A 432 3.76 12.19 -16.54
N LEU A 433 2.82 11.53 -15.84
CA LEU A 433 1.66 12.20 -15.27
C LEU A 433 2.08 13.29 -14.29
N THR A 434 2.94 12.95 -13.32
CA THR A 434 3.44 13.90 -12.31
C THR A 434 4.17 15.07 -12.94
N LYS A 435 5.03 14.82 -13.94
CA LYS A 435 5.75 15.88 -14.66
C LYS A 435 4.79 16.80 -15.40
N SER A 436 3.82 16.24 -16.11
CA SER A 436 2.80 17.00 -16.85
C SER A 436 1.93 17.86 -15.94
N MET A 437 1.60 17.36 -14.73
CA MET A 437 0.85 18.13 -13.73
C MET A 437 1.58 19.40 -13.23
N ARG A 438 2.91 19.45 -13.37
CA ARG A 438 3.76 20.58 -12.92
C ARG A 438 4.14 21.49 -14.05
N ASP A 439 4.49 20.91 -15.19
CA ASP A 439 5.01 21.62 -16.34
C ASP A 439 4.13 21.33 -17.57
N PRO A 440 3.36 22.32 -18.04
CA PRO A 440 2.56 22.20 -19.26
C PRO A 440 3.37 21.91 -20.53
N GLU A 441 4.68 22.12 -20.50
CA GLU A 441 5.63 21.85 -21.60
C GLU A 441 6.46 20.57 -21.35
N ALA A 442 6.14 19.81 -20.29
CA ALA A 442 6.92 18.67 -19.81
C ALA A 442 7.24 17.61 -20.89
N ILE A 443 6.31 17.45 -21.84
CA ILE A 443 6.32 16.45 -22.90
C ILE A 443 5.81 17.09 -24.21
N GLY A 444 6.56 16.90 -25.29
CA GLY A 444 6.17 17.40 -26.60
C GLY A 444 5.02 16.59 -27.23
N PRO A 445 4.21 17.18 -28.13
CA PRO A 445 3.10 16.49 -28.83
C PRO A 445 3.48 15.14 -29.45
N SER A 446 4.60 15.11 -30.20
CA SER A 446 5.09 13.89 -30.87
C SER A 446 5.50 12.80 -29.89
N GLU A 447 6.12 13.19 -28.77
CA GLU A 447 6.56 12.26 -27.73
C GLU A 447 5.35 11.66 -27.00
N LEU A 448 4.38 12.48 -26.61
CA LEU A 448 3.14 12.01 -25.98
C LEU A 448 2.38 11.03 -26.88
N ILE A 449 2.24 11.35 -28.17
CA ILE A 449 1.61 10.45 -29.13
C ILE A 449 2.40 9.14 -29.24
N ASN A 450 3.74 9.19 -29.21
CA ASN A 450 4.57 7.99 -29.23
C ASN A 450 4.36 7.14 -27.97
N LEU A 451 4.29 7.74 -26.78
CA LEU A 451 3.98 7.03 -25.54
C LEU A 451 2.59 6.37 -25.58
N MET A 452 1.57 7.10 -26.07
CA MET A 452 0.22 6.55 -26.22
C MET A 452 0.15 5.41 -27.25
N LYS A 453 0.91 5.47 -28.34
CA LYS A 453 0.96 4.40 -29.35
C LYS A 453 1.61 3.12 -28.81
N ASN A 454 2.62 3.28 -27.96
CA ASN A 454 3.43 2.17 -27.43
C ASN A 454 3.03 1.75 -26.01
N SER A 455 1.86 2.19 -25.51
CA SER A 455 1.39 1.80 -24.19
C SER A 455 1.19 0.28 -24.10
N GLU A 456 1.72 -0.34 -23.06
CA GLU A 456 1.69 -1.79 -22.83
C GLU A 456 0.28 -2.29 -22.48
N ASN A 457 -0.53 -1.42 -21.89
CA ASN A 457 -1.90 -1.74 -21.49
C ASN A 457 -2.78 -0.48 -21.41
N ILE A 458 -4.05 -0.70 -21.09
CA ILE A 458 -5.07 0.34 -21.05
C ILE A 458 -4.89 1.35 -19.92
N PHE A 459 -4.28 0.95 -18.79
CA PHE A 459 -4.05 1.84 -17.64
C PHE A 459 -2.91 2.80 -17.93
N GLU A 460 -1.81 2.33 -18.53
CA GLU A 460 -0.74 3.19 -19.03
C GLU A 460 -1.29 4.24 -20.01
N LEU A 461 -2.06 3.78 -21.00
CA LEU A 461 -2.69 4.65 -21.98
C LEU A 461 -3.62 5.67 -21.31
N GLY A 462 -4.40 5.23 -20.32
CA GLY A 462 -5.30 6.10 -19.56
C GLY A 462 -4.57 7.19 -18.79
N LEU A 463 -3.40 6.89 -18.21
CA LEU A 463 -2.57 7.89 -17.54
C LEU A 463 -1.96 8.89 -18.54
N TYR A 464 -1.62 8.48 -19.76
CA TYR A 464 -1.18 9.44 -20.78
C TYR A 464 -2.31 10.32 -21.30
N VAL A 465 -3.53 9.78 -21.42
CA VAL A 465 -4.73 10.59 -21.72
C VAL A 465 -4.98 11.60 -20.62
N GLU A 466 -4.85 11.20 -19.35
CA GLU A 466 -4.94 12.13 -18.21
C GLU A 466 -3.82 13.18 -18.22
N ALA A 467 -2.57 12.77 -18.48
CA ALA A 467 -1.42 13.67 -18.57
C ALA A 467 -1.65 14.78 -19.62
N SER A 468 -2.27 14.43 -20.76
CA SER A 468 -2.61 15.39 -21.82
C SER A 468 -3.55 16.52 -21.38
N ALA A 469 -4.25 16.37 -20.26
CA ALA A 469 -5.12 17.41 -19.71
C ALA A 469 -4.36 18.55 -19.01
N TYR A 470 -3.09 18.31 -18.67
CA TYR A 470 -2.23 19.27 -17.98
C TYR A 470 -1.25 20.00 -18.91
N LEU A 471 -1.21 19.60 -20.18
CA LEU A 471 -0.29 20.15 -21.18
C LEU A 471 -0.93 21.28 -21.98
N LEU A 472 -0.08 22.04 -22.69
CA LEU A 472 -0.55 23.02 -23.66
C LEU A 472 -1.43 22.36 -24.75
N PRO A 473 -2.55 22.97 -25.15
CA PRO A 473 -3.39 22.44 -26.22
C PRO A 473 -2.60 22.29 -27.53
N ASP A 474 -2.75 21.14 -28.18
CA ASP A 474 -2.10 20.83 -29.47
C ASP A 474 -3.08 20.08 -30.38
N GLU A 475 -3.24 20.56 -31.61
CA GLU A 475 -4.20 20.01 -32.57
C GLU A 475 -3.84 18.57 -33.00
N THR A 476 -2.56 18.23 -33.05
CA THR A 476 -2.09 16.88 -33.41
C THR A 476 -2.45 15.89 -32.33
N VAL A 477 -2.24 16.26 -31.05
CA VAL A 477 -2.65 15.47 -29.89
C VAL A 477 -4.17 15.32 -29.87
N ASP A 478 -4.92 16.41 -30.04
CA ASP A 478 -6.38 16.39 -30.07
C ASP A 478 -6.91 15.46 -31.18
N ASN A 479 -6.34 15.55 -32.39
CA ASN A 479 -6.71 14.65 -33.49
C ASN A 479 -6.38 13.19 -33.19
N TYR A 480 -5.25 12.92 -32.53
CA TYR A 480 -4.92 11.56 -32.08
C TYR A 480 -5.91 11.05 -31.04
N LEU A 481 -6.24 11.86 -30.03
CA LEU A 481 -7.25 11.52 -29.02
C LEU A 481 -8.62 11.26 -29.64
N ARG A 482 -9.05 12.06 -30.63
CA ARG A 482 -10.30 11.78 -31.37
C ARG A 482 -10.31 10.41 -32.02
N ASN A 483 -9.22 10.02 -32.67
CA ASN A 483 -9.10 8.71 -33.28
C ASN A 483 -9.08 7.61 -32.23
N LEU A 484 -8.43 7.84 -31.09
CA LEU A 484 -8.42 6.93 -29.96
C LEU A 484 -9.84 6.69 -29.40
N GLY A 485 -10.62 7.76 -29.21
CA GLY A 485 -12.00 7.68 -28.75
C GLY A 485 -12.92 6.96 -29.73
N ASN A 486 -12.69 7.04 -31.04
CA ASN A 486 -13.60 6.47 -32.05
C ASN A 486 -13.43 4.95 -32.29
N GLY A 487 -12.36 4.30 -31.81
CA GLY A 487 -12.02 2.93 -32.22
C GLY A 487 -11.49 2.00 -31.12
N LYS A 488 -11.56 2.40 -29.85
CA LYS A 488 -11.04 1.63 -28.72
C LYS A 488 -12.18 1.06 -27.86
N THR A 489 -11.86 0.71 -26.61
CA THR A 489 -12.76 0.18 -25.59
C THR A 489 -13.70 1.26 -25.03
N LEU A 490 -14.73 0.85 -24.29
CA LEU A 490 -15.61 1.77 -23.57
C LEU A 490 -14.84 2.66 -22.58
N GLU A 491 -13.81 2.12 -21.92
CA GLU A 491 -12.93 2.88 -21.03
C GLU A 491 -12.25 4.03 -21.77
N MET A 492 -11.68 3.79 -22.97
CA MET A 492 -11.02 4.85 -23.74
C MET A 492 -12.01 5.85 -24.33
N GLN A 493 -13.19 5.39 -24.76
CA GLN A 493 -14.28 6.27 -25.18
C GLN A 493 -14.69 7.21 -24.03
N MET A 494 -14.80 6.69 -22.81
CA MET A 494 -15.11 7.46 -21.61
C MET A 494 -14.00 8.47 -21.29
N LEU A 495 -12.74 8.03 -21.19
CA LEU A 495 -11.61 8.91 -20.84
C LEU A 495 -11.41 10.04 -21.86
N VAL A 496 -11.41 9.72 -23.15
CA VAL A 496 -11.28 10.72 -24.23
C VAL A 496 -12.48 11.66 -24.26
N SER A 497 -13.70 11.14 -24.08
CA SER A 497 -14.89 12.00 -24.08
C SER A 497 -14.89 12.95 -22.88
N ALA A 498 -14.52 12.47 -21.70
CA ALA A 498 -14.32 13.34 -20.54
C ALA A 498 -13.24 14.39 -20.81
N ARG A 499 -12.16 14.02 -21.50
CA ARG A 499 -11.09 14.95 -21.87
C ARG A 499 -11.53 16.02 -22.87
N MET A 500 -12.37 15.69 -23.85
CA MET A 500 -12.59 16.53 -25.04
C MET A 500 -13.99 17.18 -25.15
N LEU A 501 -15.00 16.70 -24.41
CA LEU A 501 -16.36 17.23 -24.53
C LEU A 501 -16.59 18.48 -23.70
N HIS A 502 -17.30 19.44 -24.30
CA HIS A 502 -17.84 20.61 -23.62
C HIS A 502 -19.12 20.24 -22.81
N PRO A 503 -19.42 20.91 -21.68
CA PRO A 503 -20.61 20.63 -20.87
C PRO A 503 -21.93 20.56 -21.65
N THR A 504 -22.13 21.42 -22.66
CA THR A 504 -23.33 21.39 -23.51
C THR A 504 -23.45 20.10 -24.33
N GLN A 505 -22.34 19.51 -24.77
CA GLN A 505 -22.34 18.25 -25.49
C GLN A 505 -22.63 17.08 -24.52
N ILE A 506 -22.09 17.15 -23.29
CA ILE A 506 -22.37 16.17 -22.24
C ILE A 506 -23.88 16.17 -21.91
N ASP A 507 -24.53 17.33 -21.79
CA ASP A 507 -25.98 17.42 -21.57
C ASP A 507 -26.78 16.73 -22.70
N VAL A 508 -26.42 16.96 -23.96
CA VAL A 508 -27.06 16.28 -25.10
C VAL A 508 -26.87 14.76 -25.03
N LEU A 509 -25.67 14.29 -24.70
CA LEU A 509 -25.38 12.87 -24.56
C LEU A 509 -26.09 12.22 -23.36
N SER A 510 -26.35 12.97 -22.30
CA SER A 510 -27.15 12.51 -21.16
C SER A 510 -28.60 12.17 -21.53
N LYS A 511 -29.14 12.86 -22.53
CA LYS A 511 -30.50 12.65 -23.05
C LYS A 511 -30.54 11.51 -24.07
N THR A 512 -29.53 11.42 -24.93
CA THR A 512 -29.49 10.48 -26.08
C THR A 512 -28.88 9.12 -25.75
N GLY A 513 -27.97 9.04 -24.76
CA GLY A 513 -27.22 7.84 -24.42
C GLY A 513 -26.22 7.40 -25.50
N GLU A 514 -25.69 8.34 -26.28
CA GLU A 514 -24.84 8.05 -27.46
C GLU A 514 -23.33 8.23 -27.23
N LEU A 515 -22.88 8.36 -25.97
CA LEU A 515 -21.44 8.49 -25.63
C LEU A 515 -20.60 7.33 -26.15
N PHE A 516 -21.18 6.13 -26.20
CA PHE A 516 -20.49 4.91 -26.66
C PHE A 516 -20.92 4.46 -28.06
N SER A 517 -21.56 5.35 -28.83
CA SER A 517 -22.06 4.98 -30.15
C SER A 517 -20.92 4.74 -31.14
N LYS A 518 -21.11 3.82 -32.08
CA LYS A 518 -20.17 3.60 -33.20
C LYS A 518 -20.10 4.78 -34.18
N ARG A 519 -20.97 5.78 -34.04
CA ARG A 519 -20.90 7.01 -34.85
C ARG A 519 -19.76 7.86 -34.31
N LYS A 520 -19.02 8.51 -35.20
CA LYS A 520 -17.98 9.46 -34.78
C LYS A 520 -18.60 10.50 -33.87
N LEU A 521 -18.22 10.48 -32.59
CA LEU A 521 -18.54 11.57 -31.68
C LEU A 521 -17.83 12.82 -32.20
N ARG A 522 -18.60 13.91 -32.35
CA ARG A 522 -18.03 15.22 -32.67
C ARG A 522 -17.39 15.76 -31.39
N LEU A 523 -16.16 15.32 -31.12
CA LEU A 523 -15.36 15.79 -30.00
C LEU A 523 -14.82 17.19 -30.33
N GLY A 524 -15.09 18.17 -29.48
CA GLY A 524 -14.62 19.55 -29.63
C GLY A 524 -13.11 19.69 -29.40
N ASN A 525 -12.57 20.89 -29.62
CA ASN A 525 -11.28 21.27 -29.05
C ASN A 525 -11.54 21.71 -27.61
N THR A 526 -10.64 21.34 -26.70
CA THR A 526 -10.61 21.94 -25.36
C THR A 526 -9.53 22.99 -25.28
N THR A 527 -9.89 24.20 -24.89
CA THR A 527 -8.96 25.31 -24.66
C THR A 527 -8.52 25.43 -23.20
N GLU A 528 -9.09 24.64 -22.29
CA GLU A 528 -8.79 24.71 -20.86
C GLU A 528 -7.74 23.67 -20.47
N VAL A 529 -6.57 24.15 -20.08
CA VAL A 529 -5.57 23.38 -19.34
C VAL A 529 -6.09 23.20 -17.92
N MET A 530 -6.08 21.97 -17.39
CA MET A 530 -6.42 21.76 -15.98
C MET A 530 -5.40 22.52 -15.13
N GLY A 531 -5.87 23.49 -14.35
CA GLY A 531 -4.99 24.29 -13.48
C GLY A 531 -4.26 23.41 -12.47
N GLN A 532 -2.99 23.75 -12.17
CA GLN A 532 -2.12 23.07 -11.20
C GLN A 532 -2.73 22.91 -9.79
N LYS A 533 -3.82 23.62 -9.47
CA LYS A 533 -4.34 23.79 -8.10
C LYS A 533 -5.41 22.81 -7.63
N ASN A 534 -6.01 21.97 -8.50
CA ASN A 534 -7.25 21.28 -8.10
C ASN A 534 -7.06 19.95 -7.34
N ILE A 535 -5.94 19.24 -7.49
CA ILE A 535 -5.65 17.97 -6.79
C ILE A 535 -4.13 17.82 -6.60
N SER A 536 -3.67 17.52 -5.37
CA SER A 536 -2.24 17.32 -5.11
C SER A 536 -1.70 15.99 -5.66
N ILE A 537 -0.42 15.99 -6.04
CA ILE A 537 0.29 14.81 -6.58
C ILE A 537 0.21 13.64 -5.58
N GLU A 538 0.33 13.90 -4.27
CA GLU A 538 0.24 12.84 -3.26
C GLU A 538 -1.13 12.14 -3.21
N LYS A 539 -2.21 12.86 -3.52
CA LYS A 539 -3.57 12.31 -3.59
C LYS A 539 -3.76 11.53 -4.88
N VAL A 540 -3.18 12.00 -5.99
CA VAL A 540 -3.20 11.29 -7.28
C VAL A 540 -2.40 9.98 -7.19
N LEU A 541 -1.18 10.01 -6.65
CA LEU A 541 -0.38 8.79 -6.53
C LEU A 541 -0.84 7.88 -5.38
N GLY A 542 -1.80 8.34 -4.57
CA GLY A 542 -2.33 7.61 -3.44
C GLY A 542 -1.27 7.34 -2.36
N VAL A 543 -0.32 8.26 -2.15
CA VAL A 543 0.69 8.17 -1.07
C VAL A 543 0.21 8.92 0.19
N ALA A 544 -0.76 9.81 0.06
CA ALA A 544 -1.32 10.57 1.18
C ALA A 544 -1.67 9.64 2.36
N SER A 545 -1.11 9.96 3.54
CA SER A 545 -1.46 9.26 4.77
C SER A 545 -2.94 9.53 5.11
N LYS A 546 -3.72 8.49 5.46
CA LYS A 546 -5.06 8.63 6.06
C LYS A 546 -5.01 9.07 7.53
N VAL A 547 -3.85 9.48 8.03
CA VAL A 547 -3.77 10.08 9.36
C VAL A 547 -4.65 11.33 9.27
N SER A 548 -5.72 11.34 10.06
CA SER A 548 -6.70 12.43 10.18
C SER A 548 -6.03 13.79 10.00
N ASP A 549 -6.74 14.76 9.41
CA ASP A 549 -6.45 16.21 9.42
C ASP A 549 -6.27 16.75 10.86
N ARG A 550 -5.30 16.23 11.60
CA ARG A 550 -4.86 16.71 12.88
C ARG A 550 -3.87 17.79 12.54
N LYS A 551 -4.40 19.01 12.60
CA LYS A 551 -3.71 20.30 12.70
C LYS A 551 -2.22 20.09 12.91
N SER A 552 -1.43 20.60 11.96
CA SER A 552 -0.06 21.02 12.20
C SER A 552 0.00 21.62 13.60
N ARG A 553 0.50 20.87 14.58
CA ARG A 553 0.91 21.51 15.81
C ARG A 553 2.08 22.40 15.37
N TYR A 554 2.09 23.63 15.84
CA TYR A 554 3.22 24.53 15.62
C TYR A 554 4.13 24.34 16.82
N VAL A 555 5.41 24.03 16.59
CA VAL A 555 6.43 24.15 17.62
C VAL A 555 7.12 25.49 17.37
N PHE A 556 6.94 26.41 18.32
CA PHE A 556 7.71 27.64 18.35
C PHE A 556 9.01 27.36 19.11
N GLU A 557 10.14 27.58 18.46
CA GLU A 557 11.44 27.67 19.12
C GLU A 557 11.61 29.12 19.59
N ILE A 558 11.93 29.30 20.87
CA ILE A 558 12.25 30.59 21.44
C ILE A 558 13.77 30.67 21.55
N GLN A 559 14.38 31.61 20.83
CA GLN A 559 15.81 31.84 20.81
C GLN A 559 16.13 33.24 21.34
N SER A 560 17.15 33.38 22.17
CA SER A 560 17.66 34.70 22.58
C SER A 560 18.66 35.18 21.53
N VAL A 561 18.45 36.39 21.01
CA VAL A 561 19.32 37.06 20.06
C VAL A 561 19.75 38.38 20.70
N GLY A 562 20.86 38.33 21.44
CA GLY A 562 21.24 39.42 22.34
C GLY A 562 20.42 39.41 23.65
N GLU A 563 20.04 40.59 24.16
CA GLU A 563 19.20 40.74 25.38
C GLU A 563 17.68 40.55 25.13
N GLU A 564 17.23 40.35 23.88
CA GLU A 564 15.83 40.09 23.55
C GLU A 564 15.53 38.64 23.15
N ILE A 565 14.27 38.26 23.33
CA ILE A 565 13.72 36.92 23.04
C ILE A 565 12.99 36.94 21.69
N VAL A 566 13.48 36.15 20.73
CA VAL A 566 12.87 35.98 19.39
C VAL A 566 12.19 34.62 19.28
N MET A 567 10.98 34.59 18.72
CA MET A 567 10.19 33.39 18.52
C MET A 567 10.27 32.97 17.03
N MET A 568 10.87 31.82 16.73
CA MET A 568 10.92 31.23 15.39
C MET A 568 9.97 30.04 15.30
N GLY A 569 9.03 30.09 14.35
CA GLY A 569 8.11 28.98 14.07
C GLY A 569 8.68 28.04 13.02
N SER A 570 8.63 26.73 13.28
CA SER A 570 8.72 25.70 12.25
C SER A 570 7.45 24.83 12.30
N LEU A 571 6.95 24.45 11.12
CA LEU A 571 5.88 23.46 10.96
C LEU A 571 6.42 22.09 11.42
N LEU A 572 6.28 21.78 12.70
CA LEU A 572 6.47 20.44 13.23
C LEU A 572 5.20 20.00 13.91
N SER A 573 4.52 19.03 13.29
CA SER A 573 3.36 18.32 13.82
C SER A 573 3.63 17.56 15.15
N GLY A 574 4.17 18.22 16.17
CA GLY A 574 3.48 18.34 17.42
C GLY A 574 3.77 17.43 18.59
N VAL A 575 4.71 17.82 19.44
CA VAL A 575 4.62 17.86 20.93
C VAL A 575 5.77 18.77 21.42
N ALA A 576 5.53 19.58 22.46
CA ALA A 576 6.47 20.54 23.05
C ALA A 576 7.28 19.96 24.23
N VAL A 577 8.51 20.44 24.44
CA VAL A 577 9.35 20.22 25.65
C VAL A 577 10.02 21.56 26.05
N PRO A 578 10.20 21.89 27.34
CA PRO A 578 10.71 23.20 27.79
C PRO A 578 12.23 23.37 27.63
N ALA A 579 12.64 24.61 27.33
CA ALA A 579 14.00 25.06 27.01
C ALA A 579 14.93 25.23 28.23
N PHE A 580 16.25 25.13 28.00
CA PHE A 580 17.32 25.48 28.94
C PHE A 580 18.35 26.46 28.31
N ASN A 581 18.88 27.36 29.15
CA ASN A 581 19.65 28.58 28.83
C ASN A 581 21.13 28.41 28.33
N SER A 582 21.43 29.13 27.23
CA SER A 582 22.55 30.05 26.88
C SER A 582 24.06 29.78 27.16
N ASP A 583 24.87 29.92 26.08
CA ASP A 583 26.07 30.81 25.93
C ASP A 583 27.53 30.28 25.73
N ARG A 584 27.83 29.35 24.78
CA ARG A 584 29.23 28.98 24.39
C ARG A 584 29.48 28.51 22.94
N SER A 585 28.64 28.82 21.95
CA SER A 585 28.60 28.08 20.67
C SER A 585 29.42 28.66 19.49
N SER A 586 30.04 29.84 19.58
CA SER A 586 30.53 30.53 18.37
C SER A 586 32.01 30.35 17.97
N ARG A 587 32.85 29.65 18.75
CA ARG A 587 34.30 29.46 18.41
C ARG A 587 34.70 28.06 17.91
N TYR A 588 33.82 27.05 18.05
CA TYR A 588 34.12 25.65 17.71
C TYR A 588 34.07 25.36 16.20
N TYR A 589 33.25 26.10 15.48
CA TYR A 589 32.93 25.82 14.08
C TYR A 589 34.09 26.13 13.11
N TYR A 590 34.94 27.10 13.46
CA TYR A 590 36.04 27.55 12.58
C TYR A 590 37.28 26.63 12.60
N VAL A 591 37.42 25.79 13.62
CA VAL A 591 38.62 24.94 13.81
C VAL A 591 38.50 23.58 13.10
N VAL A 592 37.28 23.03 13.04
CA VAL A 592 37.01 21.71 12.42
C VAL A 592 37.17 21.75 10.91
N LYS A 593 36.79 22.87 10.28
CA LYS A 593 36.90 23.06 8.82
C LYS A 593 38.35 23.08 8.34
N GLU A 594 39.27 23.57 9.17
CA GLU A 594 40.68 23.74 8.81
C GLU A 594 41.55 22.51 9.11
N LEU A 595 41.07 21.62 9.99
CA LEU A 595 41.72 20.34 10.30
C LEU A 595 41.51 19.28 9.21
N LEU A 596 40.39 19.34 8.49
CA LEU A 596 40.09 18.39 7.39
C LEU A 596 40.88 18.70 6.12
N ALA A 597 41.28 19.96 5.90
CA ALA A 597 41.94 20.41 4.68
C ALA A 597 43.44 20.05 4.57
N ARG A 598 44.05 19.44 5.60
CA ARG A 598 45.52 19.25 5.67
C ARG A 598 46.04 17.82 5.78
N HIS A 599 45.22 16.78 5.63
CA HIS A 599 45.72 15.41 5.71
C HIS A 599 46.17 14.87 4.34
N ILE A 600 47.49 14.87 4.11
CA ILE A 600 48.16 14.25 2.96
C ILE A 600 48.65 12.86 3.38
N GLU A 601 48.03 11.81 2.84
CA GLU A 601 48.58 10.48 2.43
C GLU A 601 47.43 9.45 2.35
N TYR A 602 46.74 9.44 1.20
CA TYR A 602 45.73 8.47 0.80
C TYR A 602 46.22 7.79 -0.49
N LYS A 603 46.19 6.45 -0.58
CA LYS A 603 46.58 5.69 -1.81
C LYS A 603 45.41 4.82 -2.31
N PRO A 604 44.85 5.05 -3.51
CA PRO A 604 43.51 4.54 -3.89
C PRO A 604 43.45 3.18 -4.61
N ASP A 605 44.58 2.52 -4.93
CA ASP A 605 44.60 1.55 -6.05
C ASP A 605 44.35 0.05 -5.72
N VAL A 606 43.88 -0.34 -4.53
CA VAL A 606 43.87 -1.78 -4.14
C VAL A 606 42.51 -2.50 -4.26
N TYR A 607 41.41 -1.82 -4.61
CA TYR A 607 40.09 -2.48 -4.60
C TYR A 607 39.30 -2.24 -5.89
N ARG A 608 39.71 -2.93 -6.96
CA ARG A 608 38.89 -3.18 -8.16
C ARG A 608 38.77 -4.69 -8.36
N ASN A 609 37.56 -5.23 -8.33
CA ASN A 609 36.99 -6.04 -9.43
C ASN A 609 35.76 -6.89 -9.03
N TYR A 610 34.85 -6.99 -10.02
CA TYR A 610 33.69 -7.88 -10.20
C TYR A 610 32.37 -7.49 -9.49
N ALA A 611 31.21 -7.40 -10.15
CA ALA A 611 30.84 -7.74 -11.53
C ALA A 611 29.81 -6.73 -12.08
N LYS A 612 30.12 -6.24 -13.28
CA LYS A 612 29.33 -5.34 -14.12
C LYS A 612 28.53 -6.20 -15.09
N SER A 613 27.22 -6.30 -14.91
CA SER A 613 26.25 -6.50 -15.99
C SER A 613 24.85 -6.18 -15.49
N GLU A 614 24.15 -5.29 -16.20
CA GLU A 614 22.73 -4.87 -16.04
C GLU A 614 22.42 -3.49 -15.42
N ILE A 615 23.38 -2.58 -15.25
CA ILE A 615 23.10 -1.19 -14.83
C ILE A 615 23.64 -0.19 -15.86
N GLU A 616 22.94 0.01 -16.98
CA GLU A 616 23.27 1.11 -17.90
C GLU A 616 22.07 1.98 -18.36
N ASP A 617 20.85 1.84 -17.80
CA ASP A 617 19.71 2.67 -18.26
C ASP A 617 19.05 3.61 -17.21
N LEU A 618 19.46 3.59 -15.93
CA LEU A 618 18.69 4.26 -14.85
C LEU A 618 19.45 5.28 -13.96
N VAL A 619 20.78 5.38 -14.06
CA VAL A 619 21.58 6.30 -13.23
C VAL A 619 22.71 6.90 -14.08
N GLU A 620 22.73 8.22 -14.23
CA GLU A 620 23.95 8.91 -14.68
C GLU A 620 24.94 8.93 -13.51
N VAL A 621 25.99 8.12 -13.62
CA VAL A 621 27.09 8.14 -12.64
C VAL A 621 27.93 9.39 -12.92
N LYS A 622 27.78 10.41 -12.08
CA LYS A 622 28.85 11.37 -11.86
C LYS A 622 29.71 10.85 -10.72
N ASP A 623 30.99 10.69 -11.00
CA ASP A 623 32.03 10.53 -9.99
C ASP A 623 31.88 11.65 -8.96
N ASP A 624 31.59 11.29 -7.71
CA ASP A 624 32.13 11.95 -6.51
C ASP A 624 31.74 11.15 -5.24
N GLU A 625 32.80 10.62 -4.63
CA GLU A 625 33.10 10.16 -3.27
C GLU A 625 32.01 10.11 -2.17
N VAL A 626 31.89 8.95 -1.52
CA VAL A 626 31.60 8.86 -0.07
C VAL A 626 32.55 7.84 0.57
N ASP A 627 33.45 8.31 1.43
CA ASP A 627 34.33 7.49 2.27
C ASP A 627 33.63 7.08 3.58
N TYR A 628 33.79 5.82 4.01
CA TYR A 628 33.38 5.33 5.32
C TYR A 628 34.55 4.68 6.07
N VAL A 629 34.83 5.10 7.31
CA VAL A 629 35.73 4.37 8.23
C VAL A 629 34.91 3.32 9.01
N LYS A 630 34.91 2.07 8.54
CA LYS A 630 34.14 0.96 9.16
C LYS A 630 34.97 -0.02 10.01
N SER A 631 36.19 0.30 10.44
CA SER A 631 37.06 -0.66 11.15
C SER A 631 37.38 -0.28 12.61
N ARG A 632 36.97 -1.14 13.57
CA ARG A 632 37.35 -1.10 15.00
C ARG A 632 38.87 -1.05 15.23
N ARG A 633 39.71 -1.48 14.27
CA ARG A 633 41.18 -1.43 14.38
C ARG A 633 41.77 -0.02 14.32
N ASN A 634 41.05 0.95 13.75
CA ASN A 634 41.55 2.31 13.51
C ASN A 634 41.04 3.34 14.53
N LEU A 635 40.14 2.93 15.43
CA LEU A 635 39.60 3.80 16.48
C LEU A 635 40.65 4.13 17.56
N VAL A 636 41.48 3.15 17.92
CA VAL A 636 42.51 3.29 18.97
C VAL A 636 43.66 4.22 18.54
N PRO A 637 44.25 4.09 17.33
CA PRO A 637 45.27 5.05 16.87
C PRO A 637 44.74 6.48 16.74
N LEU A 638 43.46 6.63 16.35
CA LEU A 638 42.77 7.92 16.27
C LEU A 638 42.64 8.57 17.66
N CYS A 639 42.23 7.80 18.67
CA CYS A 639 42.18 8.24 20.06
C CYS A 639 43.57 8.58 20.63
N GLU A 640 44.59 7.75 20.37
CA GLU A 640 45.98 8.01 20.81
C GLU A 640 46.54 9.30 20.18
N THR A 641 46.20 9.58 18.91
CA THR A 641 46.63 10.79 18.19
C THR A 641 45.93 12.03 18.70
N LEU A 642 44.61 11.95 18.96
CA LEU A 642 43.83 13.01 19.58
C LEU A 642 44.38 13.36 20.98
N ILE A 643 44.73 12.36 21.79
CA ILE A 643 45.24 12.54 23.16
C ILE A 643 46.65 13.15 23.17
N LYS A 644 47.55 12.71 22.28
CA LYS A 644 48.86 13.36 22.11
C LYS A 644 48.74 14.83 21.73
N TYR A 645 47.81 15.15 20.84
CA TYR A 645 47.59 16.52 20.40
C TYR A 645 47.02 17.41 21.51
N MET A 646 46.17 16.86 22.39
CA MET A 646 45.66 17.57 23.57
C MET A 646 46.72 17.78 24.67
N LEU A 647 47.73 16.91 24.75
CA LEU A 647 48.88 17.08 25.65
C LEU A 647 49.87 18.14 25.15
N ASP A 648 50.09 18.22 23.84
CA ASP A 648 51.00 19.20 23.22
C ASP A 648 50.40 20.62 23.17
N VAL A 649 49.08 20.72 22.92
CA VAL A 649 48.35 21.97 23.04
C VAL A 649 48.09 22.20 24.53
N LYS A 650 48.98 22.86 25.27
CA LYS A 650 48.81 23.15 26.72
C LYS A 650 47.44 23.78 27.02
N ILE A 651 46.43 22.95 27.26
CA ILE A 651 45.06 23.36 27.58
C ILE A 651 45.11 24.03 28.96
N ASP A 652 44.47 25.18 29.05
CA ASP A 652 44.48 26.05 30.23
C ASP A 652 44.15 25.29 31.53
N LYS A 653 45.00 25.50 32.55
CA LYS A 653 45.00 24.82 33.86
C LYS A 653 43.73 25.01 34.68
N SER A 654 42.79 25.83 34.21
CA SER A 654 41.48 26.05 34.82
C SER A 654 40.45 24.95 34.49
N SER A 655 40.76 24.07 33.55
CA SER A 655 39.84 23.01 33.08
C SER A 655 39.83 21.81 34.04
N LYS A 656 38.91 21.82 35.02
CA LYS A 656 38.79 20.74 36.03
C LYS A 656 38.13 19.44 35.52
N MET A 657 37.66 19.37 34.28
CA MET A 657 37.07 18.14 33.73
C MET A 657 37.09 18.14 32.19
N LEU A 658 37.65 17.07 31.60
CA LEU A 658 37.52 16.73 30.19
C LEU A 658 36.51 15.57 30.06
N ARG A 659 35.47 15.73 29.24
CA ARG A 659 34.54 14.65 28.89
C ARG A 659 34.64 14.36 27.40
N PHE A 660 35.05 13.14 27.08
CA PHE A 660 34.91 12.59 25.73
C PHE A 660 33.51 12.00 25.58
N ARG A 661 32.74 12.50 24.62
CA ARG A 661 31.59 11.75 24.12
C ARG A 661 32.03 11.02 22.86
N SER A 662 32.42 9.77 23.03
CA SER A 662 32.43 8.83 21.90
C SER A 662 31.00 8.35 21.64
N ALA A 663 30.74 7.81 20.45
CA ALA A 663 29.48 7.12 20.13
C ALA A 663 29.41 5.72 20.79
N ILE A 664 29.95 5.60 22.00
CA ILE A 664 29.94 4.42 22.83
C ILE A 664 29.24 4.86 24.12
N THR A 665 28.11 4.22 24.40
CA THR A 665 27.32 4.46 25.60
C THR A 665 28.11 4.08 26.86
N PRO A 666 27.79 4.63 28.05
CA PRO A 666 28.43 4.23 29.32
C PRO A 666 28.36 2.73 29.58
N GLU A 667 27.29 2.09 29.13
CA GLU A 667 27.09 0.64 29.15
C GLU A 667 28.04 -0.08 28.19
N GLU A 668 28.21 0.41 26.96
CA GLU A 668 29.18 -0.13 25.99
C GLU A 668 30.64 0.11 26.37
N PHE A 669 30.91 1.16 27.16
CA PHE A 669 32.21 1.45 27.74
C PHE A 669 32.59 0.44 28.82
N LYS A 670 31.61 -0.04 29.62
CA LYS A 670 31.81 -1.06 30.67
C LYS A 670 32.09 -2.46 30.16
N ILE A 671 31.77 -2.74 28.89
CA ILE A 671 32.02 -4.03 28.21
C ILE A 671 33.33 -4.04 27.40
N LEU A 672 34.14 -2.98 27.49
CA LEU A 672 35.48 -2.95 26.92
C LEU A 672 36.41 -3.91 27.68
N PRO A 673 37.36 -4.60 27.00
CA PRO A 673 38.29 -5.51 27.69
C PRO A 673 39.11 -4.78 28.76
N ASP A 674 39.32 -5.41 29.93
CA ASP A 674 40.03 -4.81 31.07
C ASP A 674 41.41 -4.23 30.72
N LYS A 675 42.12 -4.83 29.76
CA LYS A 675 43.41 -4.32 29.24
C LYS A 675 43.31 -2.96 28.55
N VAL A 676 42.15 -2.65 27.95
CA VAL A 676 41.87 -1.37 27.27
C VAL A 676 41.47 -0.32 28.29
N LEU A 677 40.64 -0.69 29.27
CA LEU A 677 40.25 0.19 30.37
C LEU A 677 41.46 0.57 31.23
N ALA A 678 42.35 -0.37 31.56
CA ALA A 678 43.60 -0.10 32.29
C ALA A 678 44.53 0.86 31.54
N LYS A 679 44.64 0.73 30.20
CA LYS A 679 45.46 1.63 29.38
C LYS A 679 44.86 3.04 29.30
N ILE A 680 43.54 3.17 29.32
CA ILE A 680 42.82 4.44 29.39
C ILE A 680 43.02 5.08 30.78
N ASP A 681 42.95 4.30 31.85
CA ASP A 681 43.18 4.77 33.22
C ASP A 681 44.64 5.21 33.47
N ASP A 682 45.62 4.50 32.90
CA ASP A 682 47.04 4.92 32.93
C ASP A 682 47.22 6.26 32.19
N MET A 683 46.60 6.41 31.01
CA MET A 683 46.67 7.65 30.23
C MET A 683 45.94 8.83 30.89
N VAL A 684 44.84 8.56 31.60
CA VAL A 684 44.11 9.55 32.41
C VAL A 684 44.91 9.91 33.66
N SER A 685 45.57 8.93 34.29
CA SER A 685 46.43 9.16 35.46
C SER A 685 47.69 9.93 35.12
N ASP A 686 48.32 9.66 33.97
CA ASP A 686 49.46 10.45 33.46
C ASP A 686 49.06 11.90 33.14
N TYR A 687 47.85 12.12 32.64
CA TYR A 687 47.29 13.46 32.42
C TYR A 687 46.98 14.16 33.76
N ILE A 688 46.34 13.50 34.72
CA ILE A 688 46.00 14.06 36.03
C ILE A 688 47.26 14.39 36.84
N ASN A 689 48.26 13.51 36.84
CA ASN A 689 49.53 13.73 37.54
C ASN A 689 50.39 14.83 36.91
N ALA A 690 50.23 15.11 35.61
CA ALA A 690 50.87 16.24 34.94
C ALA A 690 50.22 17.61 35.27
N VAL A 691 49.04 17.62 35.91
CA VAL A 691 48.27 18.85 36.21
C VAL A 691 48.54 19.43 37.60
N ASN A 692 49.15 18.69 38.55
CA ASN A 692 49.52 19.12 39.94
C ASN A 692 48.52 20.05 40.64
#